data_AF-Q0TVF5-F1
#
_entry.id   AF-Q0TVF5-F1
#
_cell.length_a   1.000
_cell.length_b   1.000
_cell.length_c   1.000
_cell.angle_alpha   90.00
_cell.angle_beta   90.00
_cell.angle_gamma   90.00
#
_symmetry.space_group_name_H-M   'P 1'
#
loop_
_entity.id
_entity.type
_entity.pdbx_description
1 polymer ?
#
loop_
_entity_poly.entity_id
_entity_poly.type
_entity_poly.pdbx_seq_one_letter_code
_entity_poly.pdbx_strand_id
1 'polypeptide(L)'
;MSFPTRQVSRTIRNASGFTTARCNFPRCLLTATPTQRLCSTRTSKQLRLRDPSSLPSMASRNQQIRLLSVDSQGEWTAPDTSSRPVAVLGGGVLGRRIASSWVAAGYEVILCDLNEQQRNAAIHYIEHSREEYAKITKNERDHAKFSTTDDMKSAVQNAWLVVEALPEKLDLKISMMGQLDQHAPKDCILASNSSSYKSRLMLDKVDEKRRLRVCNMHYYMPPGNNVVELMTCGQTHGDVLEFLRSKLEDAGMTPAVARKESTGFIFNRLWAAVKRETLLIMAEGVSEPKEIDKLFMTMFSNSPVGPCGMMDAVGLDTVAFIEDNYIQERHLDATARDWLQKNFIDKGKLGAKSGKGGLYPPGETTKGSKDEGGHHDNLAAPRLYFLDIGMGSNIKDLRKSMTSGSVMTASADGSNVRELVGGQSLPDGIDVSISAGKLFWTNMGKSPSENNGSVMAANLDGSNVQTIIPEGKVHTPKQIKIDHDNKKLYFCDREGLRIHRCDFDGGNHEIILQTGDYTTSDIEDQKKWCVGIAVDPKAGKFYWTQKGGSKAGQGRIFRANIQTPSGETASSRSDIELLFDKLPEPIDLEYEQDSKTLYWTDRGEYPLGNTLNSAHVGGGDLKVNLLARHFHEAIGLKIDEVNKHIYITDLGGTVYRFKMDGSEKKKIYETDGAYSGIALAHLG
;
A
#
# COMPACT_ATOMS: atom_id res chain seq x y z
N MET A 1 43.24 -46.95 31.17
CA MET A 1 43.27 -45.82 32.11
C MET A 1 41.94 -45.10 31.98
N SER A 2 41.17 -45.11 33.06
CA SER A 2 39.77 -44.67 33.14
C SER A 2 39.73 -43.36 33.92
N PHE A 3 38.92 -42.38 33.50
CA PHE A 3 38.25 -41.35 34.33
C PHE A 3 37.41 -40.41 33.42
N PRO A 4 36.40 -39.68 33.94
CA PRO A 4 35.02 -39.91 33.51
C PRO A 4 34.24 -38.64 33.12
N THR A 5 33.05 -38.88 32.55
CA THR A 5 31.96 -37.94 32.28
C THR A 5 31.32 -37.39 33.56
N ARG A 6 31.06 -36.07 33.61
CA ARG A 6 30.19 -35.40 34.59
C ARG A 6 28.92 -34.88 33.92
N GLN A 7 27.78 -35.51 34.21
CA GLN A 7 26.46 -34.90 34.19
C GLN A 7 26.25 -34.13 35.50
N VAL A 8 25.62 -32.96 35.44
CA VAL A 8 25.06 -32.28 36.62
C VAL A 8 23.59 -31.99 36.34
N SER A 9 22.72 -32.67 37.08
CA SER A 9 21.29 -32.42 37.17
C SER A 9 21.03 -31.23 38.11
N ARG A 10 20.03 -30.41 37.76
CA ARG A 10 19.47 -29.39 38.66
C ARG A 10 18.31 -30.01 39.45
N THR A 11 18.45 -30.04 40.77
CA THR A 11 17.39 -30.40 41.72
C THR A 11 16.82 -29.14 42.34
N ILE A 12 15.50 -29.00 42.27
CA ILE A 12 14.67 -28.00 42.94
C ILE A 12 14.43 -28.44 44.39
N ARG A 13 14.68 -27.59 45.39
CA ARG A 13 13.95 -27.59 46.67
C ARG A 13 13.86 -26.18 47.28
N ASN A 14 12.64 -25.87 47.70
CA ASN A 14 12.19 -24.72 48.48
C ASN A 14 12.83 -24.65 49.87
N ALA A 15 13.02 -23.43 50.39
CA ALA A 15 12.73 -23.08 51.78
C ALA A 15 12.51 -21.56 51.93
N SER A 16 11.49 -21.25 52.72
CA SER A 16 10.85 -19.97 53.07
C SER A 16 11.62 -19.10 54.08
N GLY A 17 11.34 -17.78 54.09
CA GLY A 17 11.36 -16.99 55.33
C GLY A 17 11.64 -15.47 55.21
N PHE A 18 10.59 -14.66 55.47
CA PHE A 18 10.58 -13.28 56.02
C PHE A 18 11.24 -12.15 55.18
N THR A 19 10.78 -10.89 55.11
CA THR A 19 9.87 -10.07 55.96
C THR A 19 9.40 -8.86 55.13
N THR A 20 8.14 -8.45 55.29
CA THR A 20 7.56 -7.21 54.75
C THR A 20 7.83 -6.00 55.67
N ALA A 21 8.23 -4.87 55.10
CA ALA A 21 8.23 -3.57 55.80
C ALA A 21 7.32 -2.56 55.06
N ARG A 22 6.24 -2.16 55.73
CA ARG A 22 5.41 -0.98 55.44
C ARG A 22 5.96 0.20 56.25
N CYS A 23 5.89 1.41 55.71
CA CYS A 23 5.80 2.63 56.50
C CYS A 23 4.78 3.61 55.89
N ASN A 24 4.04 4.25 56.80
CA ASN A 24 2.81 5.03 56.64
C ASN A 24 3.09 6.55 56.58
N PHE A 25 2.31 7.27 55.74
CA PHE A 25 1.52 8.52 55.97
C PHE A 25 2.12 9.76 56.71
N PRO A 26 1.67 11.02 56.41
CA PRO A 26 0.28 11.44 56.66
C PRO A 26 -0.44 12.38 55.67
N ARG A 27 -1.77 12.31 55.81
CA ARG A 27 -2.84 13.16 55.27
C ARG A 27 -2.71 14.62 55.74
N CYS A 28 -3.08 15.56 54.87
CA CYS A 28 -3.49 16.90 55.28
C CYS A 28 -5.02 17.02 55.17
N LEU A 29 -5.68 17.18 56.32
CA LEU A 29 -7.08 17.57 56.48
C LEU A 29 -7.12 19.10 56.60
N LEU A 30 -7.94 19.77 55.78
CA LEU A 30 -8.39 21.13 56.08
C LEU A 30 -9.81 21.07 56.65
N THR A 31 -9.92 21.62 57.84
CA THR A 31 -11.07 21.66 58.74
C THR A 31 -12.06 22.74 58.31
N ALA A 32 -13.34 22.37 58.20
CA ALA A 32 -14.45 23.32 58.14
C ALA A 32 -15.19 23.31 59.48
N THR A 33 -15.28 24.46 60.14
CA THR A 33 -16.16 24.72 61.29
C THR A 33 -17.39 25.53 60.86
N PRO A 34 -18.54 25.40 61.56
CA PRO A 34 -19.84 25.83 61.07
C PRO A 34 -20.26 27.19 61.64
N THR A 35 -21.08 27.94 60.90
CA THR A 35 -21.84 29.09 61.43
C THR A 35 -23.30 29.02 60.99
N GLN A 36 -24.12 29.66 61.83
CA GLN A 36 -25.52 29.34 62.11
C GLN A 36 -26.54 29.86 61.08
N ARG A 37 -27.64 29.09 61.00
CA ARG A 37 -29.07 29.47 60.88
C ARG A 37 -29.41 30.91 60.48
N LEU A 38 -30.30 31.02 59.48
CA LEU A 38 -31.52 31.83 59.58
C LEU A 38 -32.65 31.19 58.73
N CYS A 39 -33.86 31.37 59.23
CA CYS A 39 -35.09 30.64 58.93
C CYS A 39 -36.09 31.61 58.28
N SER A 40 -36.85 31.20 57.25
CA SER A 40 -38.27 31.59 57.03
C SER A 40 -38.84 30.77 55.84
N THR A 41 -39.65 29.74 56.06
CA THR A 41 -41.13 29.67 56.09
C THR A 41 -41.84 29.50 54.74
N ARG A 42 -42.48 28.31 54.60
CA ARG A 42 -43.81 27.96 54.03
C ARG A 42 -44.11 28.37 52.57
N THR A 43 -44.69 27.52 51.71
CA THR A 43 -45.86 26.65 51.94
C THR A 43 -45.89 25.44 51.01
N SER A 44 -46.38 24.34 51.56
CA SER A 44 -46.72 23.07 50.92
C SER A 44 -48.11 23.09 50.29
N LYS A 45 -48.30 22.32 49.22
CA LYS A 45 -49.53 21.56 48.98
C LYS A 45 -49.17 20.12 48.63
N GLN A 46 -49.52 19.22 49.54
CA GLN A 46 -49.52 17.76 49.38
C GLN A 46 -50.56 17.33 48.34
N LEU A 47 -50.32 16.20 47.67
CA LEU A 47 -51.30 15.11 47.63
C LEU A 47 -50.68 13.76 47.19
N ARG A 48 -50.55 12.90 48.19
CA ARG A 48 -50.69 11.42 48.31
C ARG A 48 -50.30 10.48 47.15
N LEU A 49 -49.45 9.53 47.55
CA LEU A 49 -49.15 8.22 46.97
C LEU A 49 -50.35 7.26 46.96
N ARG A 50 -50.44 6.42 45.91
CA ARG A 50 -51.05 5.08 45.90
C ARG A 50 -50.20 4.12 45.05
N ASP A 51 -50.21 2.86 45.49
CA ASP A 51 -49.43 1.70 45.04
C ASP A 51 -49.66 1.23 43.58
N PRO A 52 -48.74 0.40 43.03
CA PRO A 52 -48.72 -0.03 41.63
C PRO A 52 -49.42 -1.37 41.41
N SER A 53 -50.36 -1.44 40.47
CA SER A 53 -50.70 -2.69 39.77
C SER A 53 -51.55 -2.41 38.52
N SER A 54 -51.20 -3.10 37.43
CA SER A 54 -51.88 -3.20 36.12
C SER A 54 -51.69 -2.05 35.10
N LEU A 55 -50.83 -2.30 34.12
CA LEU A 55 -50.70 -1.57 32.85
C LEU A 55 -51.13 -2.50 31.69
N PRO A 56 -51.95 -2.03 30.72
CA PRO A 56 -51.96 -2.57 29.36
C PRO A 56 -51.22 -1.66 28.37
N SER A 57 -50.77 -2.28 27.28
CA SER A 57 -49.70 -1.88 26.36
C SER A 57 -49.97 -0.69 25.42
N MET A 58 -48.88 0.02 25.07
CA MET A 58 -48.82 1.02 23.99
C MET A 58 -48.78 0.35 22.61
N ALA A 59 -49.93 -0.06 22.09
CA ALA A 59 -50.08 -0.46 20.69
C ALA A 59 -51.44 -0.01 20.15
N SER A 60 -51.62 1.30 19.90
CA SER A 60 -52.75 1.85 19.13
C SER A 60 -52.72 3.38 18.93
N ARG A 61 -51.55 4.00 18.71
CA ARG A 61 -51.47 5.47 18.53
C ARG A 61 -50.61 5.99 17.39
N ASN A 62 -50.34 5.18 16.36
CA ASN A 62 -49.62 5.62 15.15
C ASN A 62 -50.34 5.19 13.87
N GLN A 63 -51.62 5.55 13.74
CA GLN A 63 -52.38 5.30 12.51
C GLN A 63 -53.40 6.40 12.21
N GLN A 64 -53.01 7.69 12.26
CA GLN A 64 -53.88 8.75 11.75
C GLN A 64 -53.19 10.10 11.51
N ILE A 65 -52.06 10.12 10.78
CA ILE A 65 -51.65 11.31 10.00
C ILE A 65 -51.03 10.81 8.69
N ARG A 66 -51.89 10.39 7.75
CA ARG A 66 -51.61 10.29 6.32
C ARG A 66 -52.71 11.08 5.62
N LEU A 67 -52.30 11.88 4.63
CA LEU A 67 -53.10 12.71 3.70
C LEU A 67 -52.96 14.22 3.93
N LEU A 68 -51.83 14.77 3.49
CA LEU A 68 -51.86 15.78 2.42
C LEU A 68 -50.82 15.35 1.38
N SER A 69 -51.31 15.19 0.16
CA SER A 69 -50.65 14.66 -1.04
C SER A 69 -49.45 15.50 -1.47
N VAL A 70 -48.31 14.83 -1.67
CA VAL A 70 -47.33 15.24 -2.66
C VAL A 70 -47.52 14.32 -3.86
N ASP A 71 -47.93 14.92 -4.97
CA ASP A 71 -48.23 14.26 -6.23
C ASP A 71 -47.04 13.46 -6.78
N SER A 72 -47.36 12.25 -7.23
CA SER A 72 -46.64 11.40 -8.20
C SER A 72 -45.14 11.66 -8.42
N GLN A 73 -44.28 11.14 -7.53
CA GLN A 73 -42.92 10.79 -7.93
C GLN A 73 -42.98 9.40 -8.60
N GLY A 74 -42.49 9.30 -9.83
CA GLY A 74 -42.65 8.09 -10.67
C GLY A 74 -42.22 6.81 -9.97
N GLU A 75 -42.90 5.70 -10.27
CA GLU A 75 -42.70 4.38 -9.64
C GLU A 75 -41.20 4.03 -9.51
N TRP A 76 -40.70 4.09 -8.28
CA TRP A 76 -39.41 3.55 -7.90
C TRP A 76 -39.59 2.09 -7.50
N THR A 77 -38.68 1.24 -7.98
CA THR A 77 -38.58 -0.16 -7.59
C THR A 77 -37.12 -0.43 -7.29
N ALA A 78 -36.87 -1.01 -6.11
CA ALA A 78 -35.51 -1.37 -5.72
C ALA A 78 -34.96 -2.43 -6.69
N PRO A 79 -33.71 -2.29 -7.16
CA PRO A 79 -33.10 -3.29 -8.02
C PRO A 79 -32.75 -4.54 -7.22
N ASP A 80 -32.70 -5.69 -7.89
CA ASP A 80 -32.24 -6.95 -7.28
C ASP A 80 -30.73 -6.86 -6.98
N THR A 81 -30.37 -6.97 -5.69
CA THR A 81 -28.97 -6.93 -5.24
C THR A 81 -28.40 -8.32 -4.95
N SER A 82 -29.19 -9.38 -5.07
CA SER A 82 -28.79 -10.74 -4.70
C SER A 82 -28.09 -11.50 -5.83
N SER A 83 -28.43 -11.17 -7.08
CA SER A 83 -27.95 -11.87 -8.29
C SER A 83 -27.16 -10.98 -9.26
N ARG A 84 -27.05 -9.68 -8.96
CA ARG A 84 -26.48 -8.67 -9.86
C ARG A 84 -25.24 -8.03 -9.25
N PRO A 85 -24.23 -7.69 -10.06
CA PRO A 85 -23.01 -7.08 -9.56
C PRO A 85 -23.14 -5.57 -9.32
N VAL A 86 -22.21 -5.05 -8.53
CA VAL A 86 -21.83 -3.63 -8.54
C VAL A 86 -20.80 -3.40 -9.64
N ALA A 87 -21.04 -2.45 -10.53
CA ALA A 87 -20.05 -2.03 -11.51
C ALA A 87 -19.28 -0.81 -11.01
N VAL A 88 -17.96 -0.84 -11.08
CA VAL A 88 -17.10 0.30 -10.74
C VAL A 88 -16.34 0.75 -11.98
N LEU A 89 -16.52 2.00 -12.40
CA LEU A 89 -15.84 2.54 -13.57
C LEU A 89 -14.63 3.38 -13.16
N GLY A 90 -13.44 2.93 -13.56
CA GLY A 90 -12.14 3.49 -13.19
C GLY A 90 -11.42 2.61 -12.17
N GLY A 91 -10.24 2.11 -12.52
CA GLY A 91 -9.35 1.26 -11.69
C GLY A 91 -8.30 2.05 -10.92
N GLY A 92 -8.42 3.37 -10.86
CA GLY A 92 -7.52 4.24 -10.09
C GLY A 92 -7.65 4.09 -8.58
N VAL A 93 -7.04 5.04 -7.85
CA VAL A 93 -6.91 5.01 -6.38
C VAL A 93 -8.25 4.76 -5.67
N LEU A 94 -9.29 5.55 -5.98
CA LEU A 94 -10.60 5.41 -5.35
C LEU A 94 -11.40 4.24 -5.89
N GLY A 95 -11.35 3.99 -7.20
CA GLY A 95 -12.16 2.94 -7.84
C GLY A 95 -11.82 1.54 -7.33
N ARG A 96 -10.55 1.16 -7.24
CA ARG A 96 -10.15 -0.14 -6.69
C ARG A 96 -10.56 -0.31 -5.21
N ARG A 97 -10.65 0.78 -4.45
CA ARG A 97 -11.08 0.78 -3.03
C ARG A 97 -12.58 0.62 -2.88
N ILE A 98 -13.35 1.30 -3.73
CA ILE A 98 -14.79 1.10 -3.83
C ILE A 98 -15.06 -0.37 -4.16
N ALA A 99 -14.34 -0.93 -5.14
CA ALA A 99 -14.43 -2.34 -5.48
C ALA A 99 -14.07 -3.25 -4.29
N SER A 100 -12.92 -3.05 -3.63
CA SER A 100 -12.53 -3.82 -2.44
C SER A 100 -13.59 -3.81 -1.33
N SER A 101 -14.22 -2.65 -1.10
CA SER A 101 -15.25 -2.47 -0.08
C SER A 101 -16.48 -3.34 -0.35
N TRP A 102 -16.95 -3.34 -1.59
CA TRP A 102 -18.10 -4.17 -2.01
C TRP A 102 -17.77 -5.66 -2.06
N VAL A 103 -16.57 -6.03 -2.53
CA VAL A 103 -16.09 -7.42 -2.54
C VAL A 103 -16.00 -7.99 -1.12
N ALA A 104 -15.42 -7.23 -0.18
CA ALA A 104 -15.34 -7.59 1.23
C ALA A 104 -16.71 -7.63 1.92
N ALA A 105 -17.68 -6.87 1.40
CA ALA A 105 -19.07 -6.92 1.84
C ALA A 105 -19.85 -8.13 1.27
N GLY A 106 -19.24 -8.95 0.42
CA GLY A 106 -19.91 -10.11 -0.18
C GLY A 106 -20.79 -9.76 -1.39
N TYR A 107 -20.56 -8.62 -2.04
CA TYR A 107 -21.21 -8.25 -3.30
C TYR A 107 -20.30 -8.52 -4.49
N GLU A 108 -20.83 -9.15 -5.54
CA GLU A 108 -20.05 -9.34 -6.77
C GLU A 108 -19.72 -7.99 -7.42
N VAL A 109 -18.48 -7.85 -7.89
CA VAL A 109 -18.00 -6.59 -8.49
C VAL A 109 -17.42 -6.81 -9.88
N ILE A 110 -17.78 -5.94 -10.82
CA ILE A 110 -17.10 -5.81 -12.11
C ILE A 110 -16.42 -4.45 -12.18
N LEU A 111 -15.09 -4.43 -12.20
CA LEU A 111 -14.31 -3.20 -12.33
C LEU A 111 -13.93 -3.00 -13.80
N CYS A 112 -14.26 -1.83 -14.35
CA CYS A 112 -13.98 -1.49 -15.73
C CYS A 112 -12.94 -0.37 -15.81
N ASP A 113 -11.86 -0.58 -16.56
CA ASP A 113 -10.89 0.46 -16.91
C ASP A 113 -10.30 0.15 -18.29
N LEU A 114 -10.10 1.16 -19.14
CA LEU A 114 -9.50 0.98 -20.46
C LEU A 114 -8.01 0.63 -20.37
N ASN A 115 -7.33 1.10 -19.33
CA ASN A 115 -5.91 0.89 -19.14
C ASN A 115 -5.64 -0.47 -18.44
N GLU A 116 -4.95 -1.36 -19.14
CA GLU A 116 -4.57 -2.69 -18.63
C GLU A 116 -3.74 -2.63 -17.34
N GLN A 117 -2.82 -1.66 -17.25
CA GLN A 117 -1.99 -1.48 -16.06
C GLN A 117 -2.85 -1.10 -14.84
N GLN A 118 -3.87 -0.26 -15.03
CA GLN A 118 -4.81 0.11 -13.98
C GLN A 118 -5.68 -1.07 -13.55
N ARG A 119 -6.12 -1.91 -14.51
CA ARG A 119 -6.84 -3.15 -14.18
C ARG A 119 -5.97 -4.10 -13.38
N ASN A 120 -4.72 -4.33 -13.79
CA ASN A 120 -3.77 -5.20 -13.10
C ASN A 120 -3.48 -4.69 -11.68
N ALA A 121 -3.26 -3.38 -11.53
CA ALA A 121 -3.09 -2.75 -10.21
C ALA A 121 -4.35 -2.87 -9.33
N ALA A 122 -5.55 -2.77 -9.92
CA ALA A 122 -6.80 -2.92 -9.20
C ALA A 122 -7.06 -4.38 -8.76
N ILE A 123 -6.83 -5.36 -9.64
CA ILE A 123 -6.92 -6.81 -9.30
C ILE A 123 -6.07 -7.09 -8.08
N HIS A 124 -4.80 -6.72 -8.17
CA HIS A 124 -3.84 -6.98 -7.11
C HIS A 124 -4.24 -6.29 -5.81
N TYR A 125 -4.67 -5.03 -5.87
CA TYR A 125 -5.14 -4.31 -4.71
C TYR A 125 -6.34 -5.01 -4.05
N ILE A 126 -7.35 -5.42 -4.82
CA ILE A 126 -8.57 -6.05 -4.29
C ILE A 126 -8.24 -7.36 -3.57
N GLU A 127 -7.47 -8.24 -4.21
CA GLU A 127 -7.12 -9.56 -3.64
C GLU A 127 -6.38 -9.46 -2.32
N HIS A 128 -5.55 -8.43 -2.18
CA HIS A 128 -4.67 -8.27 -1.05
C HIS A 128 -5.18 -7.28 0.02
N SER A 129 -6.24 -6.52 -0.27
CA SER A 129 -6.86 -5.61 0.70
C SER A 129 -8.22 -6.10 1.21
N ARG A 130 -8.91 -7.00 0.50
CA ARG A 130 -10.25 -7.47 0.86
C ARG A 130 -10.38 -7.97 2.31
N GLU A 131 -9.35 -8.63 2.85
CA GLU A 131 -9.34 -9.07 4.26
C GLU A 131 -9.27 -7.91 5.26
N GLU A 132 -8.51 -6.85 4.93
CA GLU A 132 -8.46 -5.64 5.73
C GLU A 132 -9.80 -4.90 5.69
N TYR A 133 -10.39 -4.79 4.49
CA TYR A 133 -11.75 -4.24 4.35
C TYR A 133 -12.78 -5.09 5.09
N ALA A 134 -12.66 -6.43 5.12
CA ALA A 134 -13.57 -7.29 5.89
C ALA A 134 -13.55 -6.99 7.40
N LYS A 135 -12.38 -6.62 7.95
CA LYS A 135 -12.28 -6.16 9.35
C LYS A 135 -13.01 -4.84 9.57
N ILE A 136 -12.96 -3.93 8.59
CA ILE A 136 -13.69 -2.66 8.62
C ILE A 136 -15.19 -2.92 8.52
N THR A 137 -15.61 -3.80 7.61
CA THR A 137 -17.03 -4.08 7.39
C THR A 137 -17.68 -4.84 8.54
N LYS A 138 -16.87 -5.54 9.37
CA LYS A 138 -17.32 -6.43 10.46
C LYS A 138 -18.32 -7.49 9.97
N ASN A 139 -18.22 -7.83 8.70
CA ASN A 139 -19.07 -8.77 8.01
C ASN A 139 -18.49 -10.19 8.14
N GLU A 140 -19.34 -11.19 8.40
CA GLU A 140 -18.94 -12.61 8.44
C GLU A 140 -19.13 -13.32 7.08
N ARG A 141 -19.61 -12.63 6.03
CA ARG A 141 -19.76 -13.21 4.69
C ARG A 141 -18.41 -13.49 4.05
N ASP A 142 -18.38 -14.56 3.26
CA ASP A 142 -17.28 -14.83 2.35
C ASP A 142 -17.10 -13.70 1.34
N HIS A 143 -15.86 -13.43 0.95
CA HIS A 143 -15.55 -12.48 -0.12
C HIS A 143 -16.23 -12.92 -1.42
N ALA A 144 -16.96 -12.00 -2.04
CA ALA A 144 -17.59 -12.28 -3.32
C ALA A 144 -16.56 -12.33 -4.46
N LYS A 145 -17.00 -12.85 -5.60
CA LYS A 145 -16.20 -12.83 -6.83
C LYS A 145 -16.07 -11.41 -7.35
N PHE A 146 -14.92 -11.12 -7.94
CA PHE A 146 -14.74 -9.92 -8.74
C PHE A 146 -14.10 -10.26 -10.08
N SER A 147 -14.32 -9.39 -11.06
CA SER A 147 -13.68 -9.48 -12.37
C SER A 147 -13.31 -8.09 -12.87
N THR A 148 -12.43 -8.02 -13.86
CA THR A 148 -12.11 -6.76 -14.54
C THR A 148 -12.31 -6.89 -16.05
N THR A 149 -12.63 -5.78 -16.70
CA THR A 149 -12.87 -5.69 -18.15
C THR A 149 -12.47 -4.31 -18.68
N ASP A 150 -12.18 -4.21 -19.97
CA ASP A 150 -12.08 -2.93 -20.69
C ASP A 150 -13.39 -2.54 -21.41
N ASP A 151 -14.35 -3.46 -21.52
CA ASP A 151 -15.65 -3.19 -22.14
C ASP A 151 -16.68 -2.71 -21.11
N MET A 152 -16.97 -1.41 -21.13
CA MET A 152 -17.97 -0.78 -20.27
C MET A 152 -19.35 -1.43 -20.41
N LYS A 153 -19.75 -1.84 -21.62
CA LYS A 153 -21.08 -2.44 -21.84
C LYS A 153 -21.21 -3.77 -21.08
N SER A 154 -20.22 -4.66 -21.21
CA SER A 154 -20.18 -5.92 -20.46
C SER A 154 -20.22 -5.71 -18.95
N ALA A 155 -19.59 -4.64 -18.44
CA ALA A 155 -19.56 -4.34 -17.01
C ALA A 155 -20.93 -3.91 -16.45
N VAL A 156 -21.72 -3.15 -17.22
CA VAL A 156 -22.93 -2.50 -16.70
C VAL A 156 -24.24 -3.18 -17.09
N GLN A 157 -24.24 -4.03 -18.12
CA GLN A 157 -25.46 -4.62 -18.69
C GLN A 157 -26.33 -5.43 -17.70
N ASN A 158 -25.74 -5.92 -16.60
CA ASN A 158 -26.46 -6.62 -15.53
C ASN A 158 -26.32 -5.95 -14.15
N ALA A 159 -25.68 -4.78 -14.05
CA ALA A 159 -25.37 -4.16 -12.76
C ALA A 159 -26.62 -3.60 -12.07
N TRP A 160 -26.72 -3.70 -10.75
CA TRP A 160 -27.77 -3.01 -9.96
C TRP A 160 -27.34 -1.61 -9.51
N LEU A 161 -26.03 -1.41 -9.34
CA LEU A 161 -25.38 -0.14 -9.02
C LEU A 161 -24.16 0.04 -9.91
N VAL A 162 -24.04 1.22 -10.51
CA VAL A 162 -22.82 1.69 -11.16
C VAL A 162 -22.24 2.83 -10.34
N VAL A 163 -20.97 2.75 -9.94
CA VAL A 163 -20.23 3.86 -9.32
C VAL A 163 -19.12 4.29 -10.27
N GLU A 164 -19.21 5.50 -10.82
CA GLU A 164 -18.11 6.06 -11.62
C GLU A 164 -17.10 6.80 -10.74
N ALA A 165 -15.83 6.46 -10.93
CA ALA A 165 -14.65 7.06 -10.33
C ALA A 165 -13.62 7.45 -11.42
N LEU A 166 -14.13 8.05 -12.50
CA LEU A 166 -13.34 8.50 -13.66
C LEU A 166 -12.62 9.85 -13.38
N PRO A 167 -11.63 10.23 -14.21
CA PRO A 167 -10.96 11.53 -14.11
C PRO A 167 -11.94 12.71 -14.01
N GLU A 168 -11.55 13.76 -13.26
CA GLU A 168 -12.37 14.95 -12.99
C GLU A 168 -12.50 15.90 -14.20
N LYS A 169 -13.04 15.38 -15.30
CA LYS A 169 -13.37 16.11 -16.53
C LYS A 169 -14.88 16.04 -16.78
N LEU A 170 -15.57 17.18 -16.73
CA LEU A 170 -17.03 17.22 -16.78
C LEU A 170 -17.60 16.61 -18.08
N ASP A 171 -17.05 16.95 -19.24
CA ASP A 171 -17.51 16.41 -20.53
C ASP A 171 -17.40 14.88 -20.63
N LEU A 172 -16.33 14.31 -20.07
CA LEU A 172 -16.14 12.87 -19.97
C LEU A 172 -17.25 12.23 -19.13
N LYS A 173 -17.58 12.84 -17.99
CA LYS A 173 -18.62 12.34 -17.07
C LYS A 173 -20.03 12.48 -17.66
N ILE A 174 -20.33 13.59 -18.35
CA ILE A 174 -21.60 13.76 -19.10
C ILE A 174 -21.74 12.67 -20.16
N SER A 175 -20.68 12.45 -20.96
CA SER A 175 -20.66 11.41 -21.99
C SER A 175 -20.87 10.02 -21.38
N MET A 176 -20.18 9.72 -20.28
CA MET A 176 -20.29 8.44 -19.60
C MET A 176 -21.69 8.21 -19.04
N MET A 177 -22.28 9.18 -18.33
CA MET A 177 -23.64 9.05 -17.79
C MET A 177 -24.68 8.78 -18.87
N GLY A 178 -24.55 9.39 -20.05
CA GLY A 178 -25.39 9.07 -21.20
C GLY A 178 -25.22 7.63 -21.71
N GLN A 179 -23.99 7.12 -21.77
CA GLN A 179 -23.74 5.72 -22.15
C GLN A 179 -24.28 4.73 -21.10
N LEU A 180 -24.13 5.07 -19.81
CA LEU A 180 -24.66 4.27 -18.71
C LEU A 180 -26.18 4.15 -18.79
N ASP A 181 -26.90 5.23 -19.10
CA ASP A 181 -28.36 5.18 -19.24
C ASP A 181 -28.82 4.27 -20.40
N GLN A 182 -28.04 4.21 -21.47
CA GLN A 182 -28.30 3.37 -22.65
C GLN A 182 -28.06 1.88 -22.38
N HIS A 183 -27.03 1.54 -21.59
CA HIS A 183 -26.55 0.16 -21.47
C HIS A 183 -26.87 -0.51 -20.13
N ALA A 184 -27.06 0.24 -19.05
CA ALA A 184 -27.42 -0.33 -17.76
C ALA A 184 -28.93 -0.65 -17.68
N PRO A 185 -29.34 -1.68 -16.91
CA PRO A 185 -30.75 -2.00 -16.69
C PRO A 185 -31.58 -0.80 -16.23
N LYS A 186 -32.86 -0.74 -16.58
CA LYS A 186 -33.73 0.43 -16.32
C LYS A 186 -33.94 0.74 -14.83
N ASP A 187 -33.76 -0.24 -13.95
CA ASP A 187 -33.82 -0.10 -12.50
C ASP A 187 -32.47 0.21 -11.84
N CYS A 188 -31.36 0.13 -12.60
CA CYS A 188 -30.00 0.37 -12.11
C CYS A 188 -29.83 1.80 -11.55
N ILE A 189 -29.12 1.90 -10.42
CA ILE A 189 -28.74 3.17 -9.81
C ILE A 189 -27.40 3.61 -10.39
N LEU A 190 -27.32 4.86 -10.86
CA LEU A 190 -26.08 5.44 -11.37
C LEU A 190 -25.53 6.44 -10.35
N ALA A 191 -24.30 6.22 -9.89
CA ALA A 191 -23.67 7.05 -8.88
C ALA A 191 -22.34 7.62 -9.38
N SER A 192 -22.06 8.87 -9.03
CA SER A 192 -20.76 9.51 -9.25
C SER A 192 -20.01 9.70 -7.93
N ASN A 193 -18.75 9.25 -7.90
CA ASN A 193 -17.82 9.50 -6.80
C ASN A 193 -17.16 10.89 -6.87
N SER A 194 -17.54 11.74 -7.84
CA SER A 194 -16.93 13.06 -8.01
C SER A 194 -17.03 13.89 -6.74
N SER A 195 -15.89 14.42 -6.31
CA SER A 195 -15.80 15.35 -5.17
C SER A 195 -16.11 16.79 -5.58
N SER A 196 -16.00 17.07 -6.87
CA SER A 196 -16.02 18.42 -7.44
C SER A 196 -17.34 18.75 -8.14
N TYR A 197 -17.96 17.77 -8.80
CA TYR A 197 -19.17 18.00 -9.59
C TYR A 197 -20.41 17.39 -8.96
N LYS A 198 -21.44 18.23 -8.82
CA LYS A 198 -22.81 17.78 -8.51
C LYS A 198 -23.30 16.92 -9.67
N SER A 199 -23.87 15.76 -9.37
CA SER A 199 -24.34 14.80 -10.37
C SER A 199 -25.35 15.39 -11.36
N ARG A 200 -26.11 16.44 -10.97
CA ARG A 200 -27.00 17.17 -11.90
C ARG A 200 -26.30 17.70 -13.15
N LEU A 201 -25.01 18.05 -13.04
CA LEU A 201 -24.20 18.59 -14.13
C LEU A 201 -23.84 17.51 -15.16
N MET A 202 -24.11 16.23 -14.86
CA MET A 202 -23.76 15.09 -15.71
C MET A 202 -24.95 14.54 -16.50
N LEU A 203 -26.14 15.15 -16.37
CA LEU A 203 -27.41 14.53 -16.79
C LEU A 203 -27.92 14.95 -18.17
N ASP A 204 -27.18 15.80 -18.90
CA ASP A 204 -27.62 16.34 -20.20
C ASP A 204 -27.97 15.26 -21.22
N LYS A 205 -27.32 14.09 -21.13
CA LYS A 205 -27.53 12.93 -22.01
C LYS A 205 -28.31 11.78 -21.36
N VAL A 206 -28.93 12.01 -20.20
CA VAL A 206 -29.64 11.00 -19.40
C VAL A 206 -31.15 11.24 -19.47
N ASP A 207 -31.91 10.18 -19.75
CA ASP A 207 -33.39 10.21 -19.79
C ASP A 207 -33.98 10.66 -18.45
N GLU A 208 -35.05 11.45 -18.49
CA GLU A 208 -35.67 12.02 -17.28
C GLU A 208 -36.12 10.96 -16.27
N LYS A 209 -36.61 9.80 -16.73
CA LYS A 209 -37.01 8.69 -15.83
C LYS A 209 -35.80 8.04 -15.16
N ARG A 210 -34.65 8.04 -15.84
CA ARG A 210 -33.38 7.58 -15.25
C ARG A 210 -32.88 8.54 -14.18
N ARG A 211 -33.04 9.86 -14.35
CA ARG A 211 -32.53 10.88 -13.40
C ARG A 211 -33.05 10.68 -11.97
N LEU A 212 -34.24 10.09 -11.81
CA LEU A 212 -34.79 9.67 -10.51
C LEU A 212 -33.91 8.65 -9.76
N ARG A 213 -32.96 8.00 -10.45
CA ARG A 213 -32.06 6.93 -9.97
C ARG A 213 -30.59 7.33 -10.05
N VAL A 214 -30.30 8.62 -10.18
CA VAL A 214 -28.92 9.15 -10.23
C VAL A 214 -28.60 9.92 -8.97
N CYS A 215 -27.41 9.72 -8.40
CA CYS A 215 -26.93 10.48 -7.24
C CYS A 215 -25.41 10.67 -7.25
N ASN A 216 -24.89 11.49 -6.33
CA ASN A 216 -23.49 11.38 -5.93
C ASN A 216 -23.36 10.37 -4.78
N MET A 217 -22.23 9.67 -4.77
CA MET A 217 -21.86 8.67 -3.77
C MET A 217 -20.36 8.77 -3.53
N HIS A 218 -19.98 9.63 -2.60
CA HIS A 218 -18.62 10.10 -2.41
C HIS A 218 -17.89 9.31 -1.32
N TYR A 219 -16.84 8.60 -1.71
CA TYR A 219 -15.95 7.82 -0.86
C TYR A 219 -14.68 8.62 -0.54
N TYR A 220 -14.13 8.39 0.66
CA TYR A 220 -12.99 9.11 1.19
C TYR A 220 -11.70 8.28 1.23
N MET A 221 -10.54 8.95 1.15
CA MET A 221 -9.22 8.41 1.53
C MET A 221 -8.99 8.57 3.04
N PRO A 222 -8.11 7.77 3.69
CA PRO A 222 -7.38 6.57 3.24
C PRO A 222 -8.18 5.25 3.42
N PRO A 223 -7.66 4.03 3.08
CA PRO A 223 -8.38 2.74 3.14
C PRO A 223 -9.22 2.48 4.40
N GLY A 224 -8.71 2.86 5.57
CA GLY A 224 -9.43 2.72 6.85
C GLY A 224 -10.67 3.63 7.01
N ASN A 225 -10.87 4.61 6.12
CA ASN A 225 -12.02 5.50 6.16
C ASN A 225 -13.22 4.84 5.46
N ASN A 226 -14.22 4.47 6.25
CA ASN A 226 -15.46 3.85 5.77
C ASN A 226 -16.62 4.85 5.60
N VAL A 227 -16.37 6.15 5.71
CA VAL A 227 -17.40 7.18 5.49
C VAL A 227 -17.73 7.29 4.01
N VAL A 228 -19.03 7.34 3.70
CA VAL A 228 -19.55 7.54 2.35
C VAL A 228 -20.65 8.59 2.38
N GLU A 229 -20.56 9.62 1.54
CA GLU A 229 -21.59 10.65 1.45
C GLU A 229 -22.48 10.47 0.23
N LEU A 230 -23.79 10.41 0.48
CA LEU A 230 -24.82 10.35 -0.53
C LEU A 230 -25.44 11.73 -0.73
N MET A 231 -25.64 12.14 -1.97
CA MET A 231 -26.28 13.43 -2.29
C MET A 231 -27.17 13.30 -3.52
N THR A 232 -28.37 13.88 -3.43
CA THR A 232 -29.32 13.96 -4.55
C THR A 232 -28.76 14.75 -5.74
N CYS A 233 -29.17 14.39 -6.96
CA CYS A 233 -28.98 15.21 -8.17
C CYS A 233 -30.03 16.32 -8.32
N GLY A 234 -30.87 16.55 -7.31
CA GLY A 234 -32.03 17.45 -7.36
C GLY A 234 -33.31 16.77 -7.87
N GLN A 235 -33.20 15.63 -8.55
CA GLN A 235 -34.33 14.83 -9.05
C GLN A 235 -34.38 13.41 -8.48
N THR A 236 -33.35 12.97 -7.75
CA THR A 236 -33.28 11.61 -7.18
C THR A 236 -34.52 11.31 -6.32
N HIS A 237 -35.16 10.16 -6.55
CA HIS A 237 -36.29 9.70 -5.76
C HIS A 237 -35.86 9.46 -4.31
N GLY A 238 -36.69 9.86 -3.33
CA GLY A 238 -36.33 9.83 -1.90
C GLY A 238 -35.86 8.45 -1.40
N ASP A 239 -36.55 7.40 -1.84
CA ASP A 239 -36.24 6.02 -1.44
C ASP A 239 -34.91 5.48 -2.00
N VAL A 240 -34.35 6.08 -3.06
CA VAL A 240 -33.05 5.64 -3.62
C VAL A 240 -31.92 5.89 -2.63
N LEU A 241 -31.90 7.06 -1.98
CA LEU A 241 -30.86 7.40 -1.01
C LEU A 241 -30.98 6.57 0.26
N GLU A 242 -32.21 6.27 0.70
CA GLU A 242 -32.43 5.40 1.86
C GLU A 242 -32.06 3.94 1.55
N PHE A 243 -32.38 3.46 0.34
CA PHE A 243 -31.94 2.15 -0.13
C PHE A 243 -30.42 2.04 -0.17
N LEU A 244 -29.73 3.01 -0.78
CA LEU A 244 -28.26 3.03 -0.81
C LEU A 244 -27.65 3.15 0.58
N ARG A 245 -28.24 3.94 1.48
CA ARG A 245 -27.81 4.01 2.89
C ARG A 245 -27.84 2.62 3.51
N SER A 246 -28.97 1.92 3.42
CA SER A 246 -29.11 0.57 3.98
C SER A 246 -28.10 -0.40 3.38
N LYS A 247 -27.83 -0.33 2.07
CA LYS A 247 -26.83 -1.19 1.41
C LYS A 247 -25.40 -0.85 1.80
N LEU A 248 -25.10 0.41 2.05
CA LEU A 248 -23.79 0.85 2.54
C LEU A 248 -23.57 0.41 4.00
N GLU A 249 -24.58 0.54 4.86
CA GLU A 249 -24.54 0.03 6.23
C GLU A 249 -24.36 -1.50 6.25
N ASP A 250 -25.08 -2.22 5.38
CA ASP A 250 -24.91 -3.66 5.19
C ASP A 250 -23.48 -4.02 4.72
N ALA A 251 -22.88 -3.17 3.89
CA ALA A 251 -21.47 -3.27 3.50
C ALA A 251 -20.48 -2.75 4.55
N GLY A 252 -20.95 -2.41 5.77
CA GLY A 252 -20.14 -1.93 6.88
C GLY A 252 -19.48 -0.56 6.67
N MET A 253 -20.04 0.23 5.75
CA MET A 253 -19.73 1.64 5.57
C MET A 253 -20.54 2.51 6.55
N THR A 254 -20.10 3.76 6.72
CA THR A 254 -20.79 4.79 7.52
C THR A 254 -21.39 5.83 6.58
N PRO A 255 -22.59 5.60 6.03
CA PRO A 255 -23.21 6.54 5.10
C PRO A 255 -23.75 7.80 5.79
N ALA A 256 -23.55 8.95 5.16
CA ALA A 256 -24.18 10.22 5.52
C ALA A 256 -24.91 10.82 4.32
N VAL A 257 -26.09 11.42 4.54
CA VAL A 257 -26.93 11.92 3.43
C VAL A 257 -26.99 13.45 3.45
N ALA A 258 -26.44 14.07 2.41
CA ALA A 258 -26.67 15.46 2.09
C ALA A 258 -28.09 15.59 1.48
N ARG A 259 -29.03 16.04 2.32
CA ARG A 259 -30.46 16.15 1.97
C ARG A 259 -30.76 17.14 0.84
N LYS A 260 -29.79 17.99 0.50
CA LYS A 260 -29.80 18.93 -0.62
C LYS A 260 -28.42 18.94 -1.25
N GLU A 261 -28.35 19.42 -2.49
CA GLU A 261 -27.07 19.66 -3.13
C GLU A 261 -26.20 20.61 -2.29
N SER A 262 -24.94 20.22 -2.07
CA SER A 262 -24.00 20.97 -1.25
C SER A 262 -22.59 20.82 -1.84
N THR A 263 -21.92 21.95 -2.03
CA THR A 263 -20.52 21.97 -2.45
C THR A 263 -19.63 21.45 -1.33
N GLY A 264 -18.84 20.44 -1.66
CA GLY A 264 -18.09 19.65 -0.69
C GLY A 264 -18.99 18.91 0.31
N PHE A 265 -20.19 18.52 -0.12
CA PHE A 265 -21.06 17.61 0.63
C PHE A 265 -21.33 18.11 2.07
N ILE A 266 -21.08 17.26 3.08
CA ILE A 266 -21.23 17.57 4.50
C ILE A 266 -19.85 17.77 5.11
N PHE A 267 -18.96 16.76 5.03
CA PHE A 267 -17.69 16.77 5.73
C PHE A 267 -16.69 17.76 5.14
N ASN A 268 -16.47 17.76 3.82
CA ASN A 268 -15.54 18.72 3.20
C ASN A 268 -15.98 20.18 3.44
N ARG A 269 -17.29 20.43 3.49
CA ARG A 269 -17.85 21.74 3.86
C ARG A 269 -17.61 22.11 5.33
N LEU A 270 -17.74 21.16 6.25
CA LEU A 270 -17.39 21.36 7.66
C LEU A 270 -15.89 21.66 7.80
N TRP A 271 -15.06 20.86 7.14
CA TRP A 271 -13.62 21.01 7.13
C TRP A 271 -13.17 22.35 6.54
N ALA A 272 -13.81 22.83 5.45
CA ALA A 272 -13.55 24.16 4.91
C ALA A 272 -13.80 25.28 5.94
N ALA A 273 -14.85 25.17 6.75
CA ALA A 273 -15.11 26.15 7.81
C ALA A 273 -14.03 26.12 8.90
N VAL A 274 -13.62 24.93 9.35
CA VAL A 274 -12.54 24.77 10.34
C VAL A 274 -11.22 25.33 9.84
N LYS A 275 -10.86 25.03 8.58
CA LYS A 275 -9.65 25.57 7.93
C LYS A 275 -9.68 27.09 7.86
N ARG A 276 -10.78 27.67 7.34
CA ARG A 276 -10.89 29.12 7.20
C ARG A 276 -10.74 29.81 8.55
N GLU A 277 -11.42 29.33 9.59
CA GLU A 277 -11.33 29.94 10.92
C GLU A 277 -9.92 29.80 11.52
N THR A 278 -9.29 28.64 11.32
CA THR A 278 -7.90 28.41 11.73
C THR A 278 -6.95 29.40 11.07
N LEU A 279 -7.12 29.67 9.78
CA LEU A 279 -6.34 30.68 9.04
C LEU A 279 -6.61 32.10 9.56
N LEU A 280 -7.86 32.43 9.93
CA LEU A 280 -8.20 33.74 10.49
C LEU A 280 -7.57 33.99 11.86
N ILE A 281 -7.57 32.99 12.76
CA ILE A 281 -6.89 33.07 14.06
C ILE A 281 -5.42 33.46 13.88
N MET A 282 -4.74 32.87 12.89
CA MET A 282 -3.35 33.21 12.57
C MET A 282 -3.22 34.56 11.86
N ALA A 283 -4.15 34.90 10.96
CA ALA A 283 -4.14 36.16 10.23
C ALA A 283 -4.31 37.38 11.15
N GLU A 284 -5.10 37.23 12.21
CA GLU A 284 -5.34 38.22 13.25
C GLU A 284 -4.25 38.25 14.33
N GLY A 285 -3.28 37.32 14.26
CA GLY A 285 -2.17 37.23 15.21
C GLY A 285 -2.59 36.74 16.61
N VAL A 286 -3.71 36.03 16.72
CA VAL A 286 -4.24 35.53 18.00
C VAL A 286 -3.38 34.39 18.56
N SER A 287 -2.88 33.49 17.70
CA SER A 287 -2.03 32.36 18.10
C SER A 287 -1.26 31.78 16.90
N GLU A 288 -0.37 30.82 17.17
CA GLU A 288 0.52 30.16 16.19
C GLU A 288 0.09 28.71 15.90
N PRO A 289 0.51 28.12 14.75
CA PRO A 289 0.08 26.78 14.31
C PRO A 289 0.17 25.69 15.39
N LYS A 290 1.28 25.67 16.14
CA LYS A 290 1.57 24.65 17.14
C LYS A 290 0.61 24.69 18.33
N GLU A 291 0.22 25.89 18.77
CA GLU A 291 -0.73 26.06 19.86
C GLU A 291 -2.15 25.71 19.43
N ILE A 292 -2.55 26.13 18.22
CA ILE A 292 -3.85 25.81 17.63
C ILE A 292 -4.01 24.29 17.51
N ASP A 293 -3.03 23.60 16.93
CA ASP A 293 -3.07 22.15 16.76
C ASP A 293 -3.08 21.43 18.11
N LYS A 294 -2.24 21.86 19.06
CA LYS A 294 -2.22 21.29 20.41
C LYS A 294 -3.58 21.40 21.10
N LEU A 295 -4.23 22.57 21.03
CA LEU A 295 -5.56 22.75 21.62
C LEU A 295 -6.60 21.87 20.92
N PHE A 296 -6.59 21.84 19.59
CA PHE A 296 -7.51 21.02 18.81
C PHE A 296 -7.38 19.54 19.17
N MET A 297 -6.16 19.00 19.16
CA MET A 297 -5.89 17.59 19.49
C MET A 297 -6.23 17.26 20.95
N THR A 298 -5.99 18.19 21.89
CA THR A 298 -6.32 17.99 23.30
C THR A 298 -7.84 17.91 23.51
N MET A 299 -8.59 18.80 22.87
CA MET A 299 -10.05 18.88 23.00
C MET A 299 -10.76 17.75 22.25
N PHE A 300 -10.21 17.33 21.11
CA PHE A 300 -10.70 16.24 20.29
C PHE A 300 -9.73 15.05 20.37
N SER A 301 -9.66 14.39 21.54
CA SER A 301 -8.63 13.42 21.93
C SER A 301 -8.41 12.20 21.00
N ASN A 302 -9.25 12.02 19.97
CA ASN A 302 -9.11 11.00 18.93
C ASN A 302 -8.52 11.54 17.62
N SER A 303 -8.09 12.81 17.57
CA SER A 303 -7.53 13.42 16.36
C SER A 303 -6.00 13.27 16.37
N PRO A 304 -5.40 12.51 15.43
CA PRO A 304 -3.96 12.27 15.42
C PRO A 304 -3.14 13.49 14.95
N VAL A 305 -3.78 14.46 14.30
CA VAL A 305 -3.15 15.64 13.70
C VAL A 305 -4.09 16.84 13.83
N GLY A 306 -3.57 18.03 14.15
CA GLY A 306 -4.35 19.27 14.20
C GLY A 306 -4.60 19.91 12.82
N PRO A 307 -5.45 20.94 12.75
CA PRO A 307 -5.85 21.53 11.48
C PRO A 307 -4.72 22.15 10.65
N CYS A 308 -3.70 22.73 11.29
CA CYS A 308 -2.55 23.30 10.60
C CYS A 308 -1.68 22.20 9.98
N GLY A 309 -1.39 21.14 10.74
CA GLY A 309 -0.67 19.97 10.23
C GLY A 309 -1.41 19.29 9.07
N MET A 310 -2.74 19.18 9.14
CA MET A 310 -3.56 18.67 8.04
C MET A 310 -3.47 19.54 6.78
N MET A 311 -3.49 20.87 6.91
CA MET A 311 -3.35 21.78 5.77
C MET A 311 -1.95 21.69 5.13
N ASP A 312 -0.89 21.59 5.94
CA ASP A 312 0.47 21.40 5.44
C ASP A 312 0.64 20.06 4.70
N ALA A 313 0.01 18.99 5.20
CA ALA A 313 0.03 17.68 4.55
C ALA A 313 -0.66 17.68 3.18
N VAL A 314 -1.78 18.40 3.04
CA VAL A 314 -2.50 18.57 1.77
C VAL A 314 -1.75 19.48 0.80
N GLY A 315 -1.07 20.49 1.33
CA GLY A 315 -0.39 21.53 0.58
C GLY A 315 -1.19 22.82 0.51
N LEU A 316 -0.53 23.94 0.85
CA LEU A 316 -1.20 25.22 1.10
C LEU A 316 -1.79 25.87 -0.17
N ASP A 317 -1.16 25.66 -1.32
CA ASP A 317 -1.69 26.03 -2.64
C ASP A 317 -2.99 25.30 -2.98
N THR A 318 -3.06 23.99 -2.72
CA THR A 318 -4.29 23.21 -2.86
C THR A 318 -5.37 23.72 -1.92
N VAL A 319 -5.00 24.06 -0.67
CA VAL A 319 -5.93 24.63 0.31
C VAL A 319 -6.50 25.97 -0.17
N ALA A 320 -5.66 26.87 -0.67
CA ALA A 320 -6.09 28.17 -1.20
C ALA A 320 -7.02 28.02 -2.41
N PHE A 321 -6.68 27.13 -3.36
CA PHE A 321 -7.51 26.85 -4.53
C PHE A 321 -8.92 26.35 -4.15
N ILE A 322 -9.01 25.44 -3.18
CA ILE A 322 -10.31 24.95 -2.67
C ILE A 322 -11.09 26.08 -2.02
N GLU A 323 -10.44 26.93 -1.23
CA GLU A 323 -11.11 28.06 -0.57
C GLU A 323 -11.62 29.10 -1.58
N ASP A 324 -10.90 29.35 -2.67
CA ASP A 324 -11.37 30.21 -3.77
C ASP A 324 -12.67 29.73 -4.39
N ASN A 325 -12.81 28.42 -4.60
CA ASN A 325 -14.06 27.85 -5.09
C ASN A 325 -15.20 28.08 -4.09
N TYR A 326 -14.96 27.95 -2.78
CA TYR A 326 -15.95 28.26 -1.76
C TYR A 326 -16.32 29.74 -1.69
N ILE A 327 -15.34 30.64 -1.84
CA ILE A 327 -15.55 32.09 -1.89
C ILE A 327 -16.47 32.44 -3.06
N GLN A 328 -16.17 31.93 -4.26
CA GLN A 328 -16.96 32.21 -5.45
C GLN A 328 -18.37 31.64 -5.36
N GLU A 329 -18.51 30.37 -4.98
CA GLU A 329 -19.80 29.68 -5.00
C GLU A 329 -20.71 30.06 -3.84
N ARG A 330 -20.14 30.44 -2.68
CA ARG A 330 -20.90 30.74 -1.47
C ARG A 330 -20.81 32.20 -1.03
N HIS A 331 -20.13 33.04 -1.81
CA HIS A 331 -19.93 34.47 -1.53
C HIS A 331 -19.33 34.72 -0.14
N LEU A 332 -18.26 33.98 0.18
CA LEU A 332 -17.57 34.06 1.47
C LEU A 332 -16.48 35.14 1.43
N ASP A 333 -16.06 35.60 2.60
CA ASP A 333 -14.98 36.57 2.73
C ASP A 333 -13.61 35.96 2.35
N ALA A 334 -12.79 36.73 1.61
CA ALA A 334 -11.53 36.24 1.03
C ALA A 334 -10.31 36.41 1.95
N THR A 335 -10.46 37.07 3.11
CA THR A 335 -9.33 37.47 3.97
C THR A 335 -8.40 36.31 4.33
N ALA A 336 -8.96 35.17 4.72
CA ALA A 336 -8.18 33.98 5.10
C ALA A 336 -7.31 33.46 3.94
N ARG A 337 -7.88 33.38 2.72
CA ARG A 337 -7.19 32.90 1.52
C ARG A 337 -6.13 33.90 1.08
N ASP A 338 -6.46 35.19 1.04
CA ASP A 338 -5.51 36.26 0.68
C ASP A 338 -4.32 36.31 1.64
N TRP A 339 -4.57 36.12 2.94
CA TRP A 339 -3.50 36.03 3.93
C TRP A 339 -2.60 34.81 3.72
N LEU A 340 -3.18 33.63 3.48
CA LEU A 340 -2.43 32.40 3.22
C LEU A 340 -1.55 32.55 1.96
N GLN A 341 -2.11 33.13 0.90
CA GLN A 341 -1.42 33.41 -0.35
C GLN A 341 -0.19 34.29 -0.12
N LYS A 342 -0.39 35.48 0.46
CA LYS A 342 0.65 36.48 0.67
C LYS A 342 1.76 36.02 1.63
N ASN A 343 1.39 35.29 2.68
CA ASN A 343 2.33 34.99 3.77
C ASN A 343 3.12 33.70 3.57
N PHE A 344 2.58 32.73 2.81
CA PHE A 344 3.19 31.41 2.63
C PHE A 344 3.40 31.06 1.15
N ILE A 345 2.33 31.06 0.35
CA ILE A 345 2.35 30.53 -1.02
C ILE A 345 3.26 31.37 -1.92
N ASP A 346 3.14 32.70 -1.90
CA ASP A 346 3.99 33.62 -2.68
C ASP A 346 5.48 33.51 -2.33
N LYS A 347 5.79 32.95 -1.16
CA LYS A 347 7.17 32.72 -0.68
C LYS A 347 7.67 31.30 -0.98
N GLY A 348 6.86 30.47 -1.63
CA GLY A 348 7.14 29.07 -1.95
C GLY A 348 7.05 28.13 -0.74
N LYS A 349 6.38 28.53 0.34
CA LYS A 349 6.08 27.66 1.49
C LYS A 349 4.75 26.95 1.25
N LEU A 350 4.82 25.71 0.77
CA LEU A 350 3.64 24.95 0.32
C LEU A 350 3.26 23.80 1.28
N GLY A 351 3.87 23.71 2.47
CA GLY A 351 3.66 22.61 3.40
C GLY A 351 4.62 21.45 3.17
N ALA A 352 4.15 20.24 3.45
CA ALA A 352 4.90 18.98 3.41
C ALA A 352 5.66 18.76 2.09
N LYS A 353 5.09 19.19 0.97
CA LYS A 353 5.68 19.03 -0.37
C LYS A 353 6.77 20.05 -0.71
N SER A 354 7.03 21.04 0.15
CA SER A 354 8.04 22.07 -0.07
C SER A 354 9.21 21.90 0.89
N GLY A 355 10.43 21.94 0.36
CA GLY A 355 11.65 22.04 1.17
C GLY A 355 11.75 23.32 1.99
N LYS A 356 10.84 24.29 1.79
CA LYS A 356 10.71 25.52 2.59
C LYS A 356 9.65 25.43 3.70
N GLY A 357 8.99 24.27 3.86
CA GLY A 357 7.91 24.06 4.83
C GLY A 357 6.60 24.73 4.42
N GLY A 358 5.75 25.00 5.41
CA GLY A 358 4.43 25.63 5.26
C GLY A 358 4.08 26.47 6.49
N LEU A 359 2.92 26.18 7.08
CA LEU A 359 2.53 26.68 8.40
C LEU A 359 3.56 26.25 9.45
N TYR A 360 4.13 25.06 9.30
CA TYR A 360 5.27 24.59 10.08
C TYR A 360 6.62 24.75 9.35
N PRO A 361 7.73 24.78 10.08
CA PRO A 361 9.07 24.72 9.51
C PRO A 361 9.31 23.44 8.66
N PRO A 362 10.30 23.46 7.74
CA PRO A 362 10.69 22.27 7.00
C PRO A 362 10.97 21.07 7.91
N GLY A 363 10.39 19.90 7.58
CA GLY A 363 10.63 18.65 8.31
C GLY A 363 9.74 18.41 9.54
N GLU A 364 8.88 19.36 9.93
CA GLU A 364 7.97 19.19 11.07
C GLU A 364 6.60 18.60 10.69
N THR A 365 6.14 18.80 9.45
CA THR A 365 4.81 18.35 8.98
C THR A 365 4.81 17.09 8.10
N THR A 366 5.88 16.29 8.15
CA THR A 366 5.94 14.97 7.50
C THR A 366 6.62 13.90 8.36
N LYS A 367 5.81 13.31 9.25
CA LYS A 367 5.68 11.89 9.61
C LYS A 367 4.67 11.83 10.75
N GLY A 368 3.42 11.46 10.44
CA GLY A 368 2.38 11.29 11.44
C GLY A 368 2.79 10.27 12.50
N SER A 369 2.62 10.67 13.77
CA SER A 369 2.60 9.85 15.00
C SER A 369 3.75 8.86 15.28
N LYS A 370 4.42 9.07 16.42
CA LYS A 370 5.26 8.09 17.13
C LYS A 370 4.48 6.89 17.71
N ASP A 371 3.25 6.64 17.26
CA ASP A 371 2.44 5.49 17.65
C ASP A 371 2.29 4.55 16.45
N GLU A 372 3.01 3.42 16.51
CA GLU A 372 3.08 2.35 15.49
C GLU A 372 1.77 1.52 15.39
N GLY A 373 0.58 2.15 15.45
CA GLY A 373 -0.71 1.45 15.44
C GLY A 373 -1.76 1.98 14.45
N GLY A 374 -1.52 3.11 13.78
CA GLY A 374 -2.47 3.70 12.84
C GLY A 374 -2.10 3.41 11.39
N HIS A 375 -2.92 2.65 10.67
CA HIS A 375 -2.83 2.39 9.22
C HIS A 375 -3.07 3.66 8.34
N HIS A 376 -2.73 4.86 8.83
CA HIS A 376 -3.04 6.12 8.16
C HIS A 376 -1.98 6.62 7.17
N ASP A 377 -0.90 5.86 6.93
CA ASP A 377 0.20 6.29 6.04
C ASP A 377 0.45 5.43 4.78
N ASN A 378 -0.40 4.46 4.43
CA ASN A 378 -0.05 3.47 3.38
C ASN A 378 -0.81 3.63 2.06
N LEU A 379 -0.92 4.85 1.54
CA LEU A 379 -1.14 5.04 0.11
C LEU A 379 0.09 4.65 -0.74
N ALA A 380 1.26 4.60 -0.10
CA ALA A 380 2.54 4.35 -0.76
C ALA A 380 3.27 3.07 -0.30
N ALA A 381 2.85 2.39 0.77
CA ALA A 381 3.60 1.21 1.23
C ALA A 381 3.54 0.05 0.22
N PRO A 382 4.67 -0.59 -0.06
CA PRO A 382 4.73 -1.65 -1.04
C PRO A 382 4.15 -2.95 -0.49
N ARG A 383 3.64 -3.78 -1.39
CA ARG A 383 3.56 -5.23 -1.15
C ARG A 383 4.94 -5.83 -1.34
N LEU A 384 5.35 -6.72 -0.44
CA LEU A 384 6.60 -7.46 -0.55
C LEU A 384 6.33 -8.81 -1.24
N TYR A 385 7.26 -9.20 -2.10
CA TYR A 385 7.38 -10.56 -2.64
C TYR A 385 8.78 -11.05 -2.35
N PHE A 386 8.92 -12.24 -1.80
CA PHE A 386 10.23 -12.81 -1.52
C PHE A 386 10.20 -14.32 -1.66
N LEU A 387 11.37 -14.94 -1.73
CA LEU A 387 11.51 -16.35 -2.04
C LEU A 387 11.95 -17.14 -0.81
N ASP A 388 11.24 -18.22 -0.49
CA ASP A 388 11.73 -19.27 0.39
C ASP A 388 12.40 -20.34 -0.48
N ILE A 389 13.66 -20.62 -0.19
CA ILE A 389 14.45 -21.58 -0.96
C ILE A 389 13.98 -23.03 -0.68
N GLY A 390 13.30 -23.26 0.45
CA GLY A 390 12.91 -24.61 0.87
C GLY A 390 14.07 -25.40 1.47
N MET A 391 14.96 -24.71 2.18
CA MET A 391 16.10 -25.31 2.89
C MET A 391 16.08 -25.07 4.40
N GLY A 392 15.09 -24.34 4.91
CA GLY A 392 14.93 -24.08 6.34
C GLY A 392 14.36 -25.28 7.12
N SER A 393 14.24 -25.11 8.44
CA SER A 393 13.66 -26.15 9.32
C SER A 393 12.16 -26.36 9.09
N ASN A 394 11.53 -25.45 8.34
CA ASN A 394 10.14 -25.53 7.89
C ASN A 394 9.88 -26.70 6.93
N ILE A 395 10.92 -27.31 6.35
CA ILE A 395 10.78 -28.47 5.45
C ILE A 395 10.71 -29.78 6.24
N LYS A 396 9.56 -30.45 6.14
CA LYS A 396 9.30 -31.73 6.82
C LYS A 396 9.84 -32.95 6.06
N ASP A 397 9.88 -32.88 4.71
CA ASP A 397 10.39 -33.96 3.86
C ASP A 397 11.70 -33.56 3.19
N LEU A 398 12.82 -33.90 3.82
CA LEU A 398 14.16 -33.57 3.33
C LEU A 398 14.47 -34.14 1.94
N ARG A 399 13.72 -35.15 1.47
CA ARG A 399 13.89 -35.69 0.10
C ARG A 399 13.41 -34.71 -0.97
N LYS A 400 12.61 -33.71 -0.59
CA LYS A 400 12.04 -32.70 -1.48
C LYS A 400 12.70 -31.33 -1.33
N SER A 401 13.72 -31.17 -0.48
CA SER A 401 14.37 -29.88 -0.18
C SER A 401 14.76 -29.10 -1.44
N MET A 402 15.22 -29.78 -2.49
CA MET A 402 15.60 -29.14 -3.77
C MET A 402 14.41 -28.67 -4.62
N THR A 403 13.17 -28.95 -4.20
CA THR A 403 11.91 -28.69 -4.93
C THR A 403 10.80 -28.14 -4.02
N SER A 404 11.13 -27.80 -2.77
CA SER A 404 10.18 -27.35 -1.77
C SER A 404 10.19 -25.83 -1.59
N GLY A 405 10.86 -25.09 -2.47
CA GLY A 405 10.87 -23.63 -2.43
C GLY A 405 9.51 -23.04 -2.78
N SER A 406 9.33 -21.77 -2.46
CA SER A 406 8.09 -21.05 -2.72
C SER A 406 8.29 -19.55 -2.95
N VAL A 407 7.33 -18.97 -3.67
CA VAL A 407 7.14 -17.52 -3.75
C VAL A 407 6.21 -17.11 -2.61
N MET A 408 6.67 -16.19 -1.78
CA MET A 408 5.97 -15.65 -0.62
C MET A 408 5.51 -14.21 -0.89
N THR A 409 4.45 -13.78 -0.20
CA THR A 409 4.03 -12.37 -0.19
C THR A 409 3.74 -11.89 1.22
N ALA A 410 4.00 -10.61 1.51
CA ALA A 410 3.78 -9.98 2.81
C ALA A 410 3.46 -8.48 2.66
N SER A 411 2.80 -7.89 3.66
CA SER A 411 2.69 -6.43 3.81
C SER A 411 4.07 -5.81 4.11
N ALA A 412 4.24 -4.50 3.84
CA ALA A 412 5.50 -3.76 4.07
C ALA A 412 6.03 -3.80 5.51
N ASP A 413 5.17 -4.07 6.49
CA ASP A 413 5.48 -4.20 7.91
C ASP A 413 5.77 -5.66 8.33
N GLY A 414 5.74 -6.60 7.38
CA GLY A 414 5.94 -8.04 7.63
C GLY A 414 4.69 -8.78 8.11
N SER A 415 3.53 -8.13 8.15
CA SER A 415 2.24 -8.79 8.42
C SER A 415 1.68 -9.50 7.19
N ASN A 416 0.63 -10.32 7.39
CA ASN A 416 -0.10 -11.02 6.32
C ASN A 416 0.81 -11.86 5.41
N VAL A 417 1.83 -12.51 5.97
CA VAL A 417 2.71 -13.39 5.20
C VAL A 417 1.96 -14.64 4.78
N ARG A 418 2.00 -14.97 3.49
CA ARG A 418 1.43 -16.21 2.94
C ARG A 418 2.23 -16.75 1.77
N GLU A 419 2.14 -18.06 1.58
CA GLU A 419 2.63 -18.72 0.36
C GLU A 419 1.72 -18.34 -0.82
N LEU A 420 2.35 -17.96 -1.93
CA LEU A 420 1.68 -17.60 -3.18
C LEU A 420 1.82 -18.70 -4.23
N VAL A 421 3.02 -19.25 -4.38
CA VAL A 421 3.33 -20.34 -5.32
C VAL A 421 4.32 -21.31 -4.66
N GLY A 422 3.91 -22.53 -4.36
CA GLY A 422 4.79 -23.58 -3.81
C GLY A 422 5.48 -24.44 -4.88
N GLY A 423 6.33 -25.37 -4.43
CA GLY A 423 6.91 -26.42 -5.28
C GLY A 423 8.01 -25.96 -6.25
N GLN A 424 8.73 -24.90 -5.90
CA GLN A 424 9.79 -24.31 -6.73
C GLN A 424 11.14 -24.98 -6.49
N SER A 425 11.95 -25.06 -7.55
CA SER A 425 13.27 -25.72 -7.51
C SER A 425 14.36 -24.74 -7.13
N LEU A 426 14.53 -24.54 -5.82
CA LEU A 426 15.50 -23.61 -5.23
C LEU A 426 15.41 -22.20 -5.87
N PRO A 427 14.30 -21.48 -5.66
CA PRO A 427 14.13 -20.16 -6.24
C PRO A 427 15.17 -19.17 -5.68
N ASP A 428 15.70 -18.27 -6.51
CA ASP A 428 16.80 -17.37 -6.12
C ASP A 428 16.51 -15.89 -6.39
N GLY A 429 16.33 -15.48 -7.65
CA GLY A 429 16.00 -14.10 -8.01
C GLY A 429 14.52 -13.91 -8.28
N ILE A 430 13.96 -12.75 -7.90
CA ILE A 430 12.56 -12.37 -8.20
C ILE A 430 12.48 -10.88 -8.55
N ASP A 431 11.59 -10.54 -9.49
CA ASP A 431 11.18 -9.16 -9.75
C ASP A 431 9.72 -9.11 -10.22
N VAL A 432 9.10 -7.93 -10.15
CA VAL A 432 7.65 -7.75 -10.40
C VAL A 432 7.37 -6.66 -11.42
N SER A 433 6.48 -6.92 -12.37
CA SER A 433 5.91 -5.91 -13.28
C SER A 433 4.42 -5.74 -13.02
N ILE A 434 4.06 -4.65 -12.35
CA ILE A 434 2.64 -4.30 -12.11
C ILE A 434 1.92 -4.00 -13.41
N SER A 435 2.57 -3.31 -14.34
CA SER A 435 1.99 -3.01 -15.65
C SER A 435 1.62 -4.26 -16.43
N ALA A 436 2.45 -5.29 -16.41
CA ALA A 436 2.16 -6.59 -17.03
C ALA A 436 1.30 -7.51 -16.14
N GLY A 437 1.09 -7.17 -14.87
CA GLY A 437 0.39 -8.05 -13.92
C GLY A 437 1.16 -9.35 -13.65
N LYS A 438 2.50 -9.32 -13.68
CA LYS A 438 3.34 -10.52 -13.60
C LYS A 438 4.43 -10.44 -12.54
N LEU A 439 4.66 -11.58 -11.88
CA LEU A 439 5.85 -11.92 -11.13
C LEU A 439 6.78 -12.75 -12.02
N PHE A 440 8.09 -12.52 -11.93
CA PHE A 440 9.11 -13.33 -12.60
C PHE A 440 10.14 -13.78 -11.59
N TRP A 441 10.53 -15.05 -11.61
CA TRP A 441 11.58 -15.57 -10.73
C TRP A 441 12.44 -16.63 -11.42
N THR A 442 13.64 -16.83 -10.88
CA THR A 442 14.57 -17.86 -11.34
C THR A 442 14.56 -19.04 -10.39
N ASN A 443 14.67 -20.25 -10.96
CA ASN A 443 14.86 -21.50 -10.24
C ASN A 443 16.26 -22.01 -10.55
N MET A 444 17.10 -22.17 -9.52
CA MET A 444 18.48 -22.66 -9.68
C MET A 444 18.54 -24.08 -10.24
N GLY A 445 17.44 -24.83 -10.13
CA GLY A 445 17.37 -26.23 -10.53
C GLY A 445 17.66 -27.18 -9.35
N LYS A 446 17.87 -28.45 -9.66
CA LYS A 446 17.96 -29.53 -8.65
C LYS A 446 19.38 -29.76 -8.16
N SER A 447 20.39 -29.31 -8.90
CA SER A 447 21.79 -29.41 -8.53
C SER A 447 22.61 -28.36 -9.26
N PRO A 448 23.56 -27.67 -8.60
CA PRO A 448 24.50 -26.78 -9.26
C PRO A 448 25.38 -27.47 -10.32
N SER A 449 25.51 -28.80 -10.29
CA SER A 449 26.29 -29.56 -11.27
C SER A 449 25.50 -29.91 -12.54
N GLU A 450 24.20 -29.62 -12.58
CA GLU A 450 23.30 -29.97 -13.68
C GLU A 450 22.78 -28.70 -14.36
N ASN A 451 22.75 -28.70 -15.69
CA ASN A 451 22.18 -27.62 -16.48
C ASN A 451 20.64 -27.71 -16.51
N ASN A 452 20.00 -27.55 -15.35
CA ASN A 452 18.56 -27.77 -15.15
C ASN A 452 17.85 -26.58 -14.48
N GLY A 453 18.43 -25.38 -14.59
CA GLY A 453 17.80 -24.14 -14.16
C GLY A 453 16.66 -23.68 -15.08
N SER A 454 15.79 -22.83 -14.56
CA SER A 454 14.66 -22.28 -15.34
C SER A 454 14.28 -20.87 -14.90
N VAL A 455 13.53 -20.17 -15.74
CA VAL A 455 12.88 -18.88 -15.42
C VAL A 455 11.38 -19.08 -15.49
N MET A 456 10.68 -18.59 -14.47
CA MET A 456 9.25 -18.79 -14.25
C MET A 456 8.52 -17.45 -14.20
N ALA A 457 7.22 -17.49 -14.45
CA ALA A 457 6.33 -16.35 -14.24
C ALA A 457 4.99 -16.80 -13.66
N ALA A 458 4.28 -15.88 -13.00
CA ALA A 458 2.90 -16.05 -12.58
C ALA A 458 2.18 -14.70 -12.59
N ASN A 459 0.86 -14.71 -12.51
CA ASN A 459 0.09 -13.52 -12.18
C ASN A 459 0.47 -13.04 -10.76
N LEU A 460 0.18 -11.77 -10.43
CA LEU A 460 0.52 -11.18 -9.13
C LEU A 460 -0.15 -11.86 -7.93
N ASP A 461 -1.20 -12.64 -8.18
CA ASP A 461 -1.97 -13.45 -7.23
C ASP A 461 -1.47 -14.90 -7.10
N GLY A 462 -0.42 -15.27 -7.86
CA GLY A 462 0.14 -16.62 -7.91
C GLY A 462 -0.51 -17.55 -8.94
N SER A 463 -1.60 -17.13 -9.59
CA SER A 463 -2.26 -17.95 -10.61
C SER A 463 -1.47 -17.98 -11.91
N ASN A 464 -1.80 -18.93 -12.80
CA ASN A 464 -1.22 -19.05 -14.14
C ASN A 464 0.32 -19.09 -14.12
N VAL A 465 0.87 -20.03 -13.36
CA VAL A 465 2.31 -20.31 -13.33
C VAL A 465 2.76 -20.84 -14.70
N GLN A 466 3.79 -20.22 -15.27
CA GLN A 466 4.32 -20.50 -16.60
C GLN A 466 5.85 -20.60 -16.56
N THR A 467 6.39 -21.48 -17.40
CA THR A 467 7.83 -21.54 -17.65
C THR A 467 8.17 -20.59 -18.80
N ILE A 468 9.02 -19.60 -18.53
CA ILE A 468 9.50 -18.60 -19.49
C ILE A 468 10.75 -19.11 -20.21
N ILE A 469 11.71 -19.63 -19.45
CA ILE A 469 12.90 -20.29 -19.98
C ILE A 469 12.95 -21.72 -19.42
N PRO A 470 12.89 -22.75 -20.26
CA PRO A 470 12.83 -24.15 -19.81
C PRO A 470 14.20 -24.68 -19.36
N GLU A 471 14.16 -25.77 -18.60
CA GLU A 471 15.36 -26.53 -18.19
C GLU A 471 16.26 -26.88 -19.39
N GLY A 472 17.57 -26.85 -19.20
CA GLY A 472 18.56 -27.12 -20.24
C GLY A 472 18.99 -25.89 -21.07
N LYS A 473 18.25 -24.78 -21.00
CA LYS A 473 18.63 -23.52 -21.67
C LYS A 473 19.55 -22.64 -20.82
N VAL A 474 19.44 -22.74 -19.50
CA VAL A 474 20.20 -21.97 -18.51
C VAL A 474 20.60 -22.91 -17.37
N HIS A 475 21.79 -22.70 -16.81
CA HIS A 475 22.39 -23.68 -15.91
C HIS A 475 21.90 -23.52 -14.49
N THR A 476 22.26 -22.41 -13.85
CA THR A 476 21.90 -22.08 -12.49
C THR A 476 21.57 -20.59 -12.45
N PRO A 477 20.38 -20.20 -12.94
CA PRO A 477 20.00 -18.80 -13.01
C PRO A 477 19.87 -18.22 -11.60
N LYS A 478 20.30 -16.97 -11.47
CA LYS A 478 20.41 -16.21 -10.23
C LYS A 478 19.56 -14.96 -10.31
N GLN A 479 20.06 -13.82 -9.85
CA GLN A 479 19.25 -12.63 -9.75
C GLN A 479 18.69 -12.23 -11.12
N ILE A 480 17.42 -11.78 -11.10
CA ILE A 480 16.67 -11.28 -12.26
C ILE A 480 16.27 -9.83 -12.03
N LYS A 481 16.28 -9.02 -13.10
CA LYS A 481 15.78 -7.65 -13.12
C LYS A 481 14.94 -7.39 -14.37
N ILE A 482 13.93 -6.55 -14.20
CA ILE A 482 13.03 -6.14 -15.26
C ILE A 482 13.42 -4.76 -15.80
N ASP A 483 13.46 -4.65 -17.13
CA ASP A 483 13.36 -3.37 -17.84
C ASP A 483 11.90 -3.19 -18.26
N HIS A 484 11.19 -2.32 -17.52
CA HIS A 484 9.76 -2.10 -17.72
C HIS A 484 9.45 -1.43 -19.05
N ASP A 485 10.32 -0.54 -19.52
CA ASP A 485 10.09 0.27 -20.71
C ASP A 485 10.20 -0.60 -21.97
N ASN A 486 11.22 -1.47 -22.00
CA ASN A 486 11.47 -2.36 -23.14
C ASN A 486 10.85 -3.76 -22.99
N LYS A 487 10.17 -4.04 -21.86
CA LYS A 487 9.57 -5.34 -21.51
C LYS A 487 10.56 -6.50 -21.60
N LYS A 488 11.77 -6.29 -21.06
CA LYS A 488 12.86 -7.28 -21.07
C LYS A 488 13.17 -7.80 -19.66
N LEU A 489 13.48 -9.08 -19.58
CA LEU A 489 14.06 -9.74 -18.40
C LEU A 489 15.57 -9.85 -18.58
N TYR A 490 16.32 -9.57 -17.53
CA TYR A 490 17.78 -9.75 -17.47
C TYR A 490 18.12 -10.61 -16.27
N PHE A 491 18.92 -11.67 -16.45
CA PHE A 491 19.30 -12.53 -15.33
C PHE A 491 20.69 -13.13 -15.50
N CYS A 492 21.37 -13.33 -14.37
CA CYS A 492 22.66 -14.02 -14.32
C CYS A 492 22.49 -15.54 -14.32
N ASP A 493 23.47 -16.26 -14.86
CA ASP A 493 23.59 -17.71 -14.84
C ASP A 493 24.96 -18.09 -14.22
N ARG A 494 24.94 -18.59 -12.98
CA ARG A 494 26.15 -18.71 -12.14
C ARG A 494 27.14 -19.71 -12.70
N GLU A 495 26.76 -20.99 -12.74
CA GLU A 495 27.57 -22.06 -13.33
C GLU A 495 27.58 -22.01 -14.86
N GLY A 496 26.58 -21.38 -15.49
CA GLY A 496 26.60 -21.16 -16.93
C GLY A 496 27.53 -20.05 -17.39
N LEU A 497 28.13 -19.28 -16.47
CA LEU A 497 29.12 -18.22 -16.74
C LEU A 497 28.63 -17.12 -17.68
N ARG A 498 27.33 -16.79 -17.59
CA ARG A 498 26.66 -15.93 -18.58
C ARG A 498 25.66 -14.98 -17.94
N ILE A 499 25.28 -13.96 -18.71
CA ILE A 499 24.12 -13.12 -18.45
C ILE A 499 23.19 -13.18 -19.66
N HIS A 500 21.92 -13.37 -19.38
CA HIS A 500 20.87 -13.55 -20.37
C HIS A 500 19.93 -12.36 -20.42
N ARG A 501 19.35 -12.12 -21.60
CA ARG A 501 18.23 -11.22 -21.84
C ARG A 501 17.13 -11.95 -22.61
N CYS A 502 15.86 -11.73 -22.28
CA CYS A 502 14.72 -12.19 -23.08
C CYS A 502 13.52 -11.25 -22.92
N ASP A 503 12.49 -11.43 -23.76
CA ASP A 503 11.16 -10.84 -23.55
C ASP A 503 10.43 -11.50 -22.37
N PHE A 504 9.36 -10.86 -21.88
CA PHE A 504 8.53 -11.39 -20.80
C PHE A 504 7.91 -12.76 -21.09
N ASP A 505 7.76 -13.14 -22.36
CA ASP A 505 7.27 -14.46 -22.79
C ASP A 505 8.40 -15.47 -23.10
N GLY A 506 9.67 -15.08 -22.90
CA GLY A 506 10.84 -15.89 -23.20
C GLY A 506 11.34 -15.77 -24.64
N GLY A 507 10.63 -15.02 -25.49
CA GLY A 507 11.07 -14.67 -26.83
C GLY A 507 12.39 -13.88 -26.84
N ASN A 508 13.07 -13.88 -27.99
CA ASN A 508 14.34 -13.17 -28.18
C ASN A 508 15.38 -13.45 -27.08
N HIS A 509 15.46 -14.70 -26.60
CA HIS A 509 16.41 -15.13 -25.59
C HIS A 509 17.84 -15.11 -26.15
N GLU A 510 18.70 -14.28 -25.57
CA GLU A 510 20.08 -14.10 -25.98
C GLU A 510 21.04 -14.01 -24.80
N ILE A 511 22.32 -14.24 -25.07
CA ILE A 511 23.42 -14.07 -24.11
C ILE A 511 24.04 -12.71 -24.37
N ILE A 512 24.07 -11.83 -23.38
CA ILE A 512 24.62 -10.47 -23.49
C ILE A 512 26.03 -10.34 -22.88
N LEU A 513 26.43 -11.32 -22.08
CA LEU A 513 27.78 -11.47 -21.53
C LEU A 513 28.10 -12.96 -21.33
N GLN A 514 29.33 -13.35 -21.66
CA GLN A 514 29.88 -14.67 -21.34
C GLN A 514 31.28 -14.52 -20.77
N THR A 515 31.50 -15.04 -19.56
CA THR A 515 32.74 -14.85 -18.78
C THR A 515 33.68 -16.07 -18.83
N GLY A 516 33.22 -17.19 -19.40
CA GLY A 516 33.97 -18.41 -19.62
C GLY A 516 33.17 -19.47 -20.38
N ASP A 517 33.72 -20.67 -20.50
CA ASP A 517 33.03 -21.82 -21.09
C ASP A 517 32.64 -22.84 -20.01
N TYR A 518 31.34 -22.92 -19.71
CA TYR A 518 30.79 -23.81 -18.67
C TYR A 518 30.98 -25.31 -18.96
N THR A 519 31.40 -25.69 -20.17
CA THR A 519 31.72 -27.07 -20.53
C THR A 519 33.17 -27.47 -20.23
N THR A 520 33.98 -26.51 -19.77
CA THR A 520 35.39 -26.68 -19.41
C THR A 520 35.61 -26.50 -17.91
N SER A 521 36.86 -26.57 -17.45
CA SER A 521 37.23 -26.27 -16.06
C SER A 521 36.89 -24.84 -15.61
N ASP A 522 36.55 -23.94 -16.54
CA ASP A 522 36.09 -22.59 -16.21
C ASP A 522 34.89 -22.57 -15.26
N ILE A 523 34.03 -23.60 -15.29
CA ILE A 523 32.88 -23.73 -14.40
C ILE A 523 33.28 -23.75 -12.92
N GLU A 524 34.51 -24.15 -12.60
CA GLU A 524 35.02 -24.21 -11.22
C GLU A 524 35.61 -22.87 -10.75
N ASP A 525 35.91 -21.95 -11.68
CA ASP A 525 36.45 -20.62 -11.34
C ASP A 525 35.33 -19.70 -10.83
N GLN A 526 35.20 -19.62 -9.51
CA GLN A 526 34.20 -18.76 -8.86
C GLN A 526 34.37 -17.27 -9.17
N LYS A 527 35.53 -16.85 -9.69
CA LYS A 527 35.72 -15.47 -10.17
C LYS A 527 34.97 -15.23 -11.48
N LYS A 528 34.56 -16.27 -12.21
CA LYS A 528 33.77 -16.18 -13.46
C LYS A 528 32.25 -16.23 -13.21
N TRP A 529 31.82 -16.74 -12.07
CA TRP A 529 30.41 -16.90 -11.68
C TRP A 529 29.65 -15.57 -11.58
N CYS A 530 28.68 -15.37 -12.47
CA CYS A 530 27.78 -14.21 -12.46
C CYS A 530 26.62 -14.45 -11.50
N VAL A 531 26.29 -13.51 -10.61
CA VAL A 531 25.23 -13.72 -9.59
C VAL A 531 24.20 -12.60 -9.57
N GLY A 532 24.60 -11.39 -9.20
CA GLY A 532 23.74 -10.21 -9.12
C GLY A 532 23.68 -9.48 -10.43
N ILE A 533 22.57 -8.78 -10.68
CA ILE A 533 22.41 -7.93 -11.86
C ILE A 533 21.58 -6.70 -11.51
N ALA A 534 21.95 -5.56 -12.10
CA ALA A 534 21.14 -4.35 -12.14
C ALA A 534 21.21 -3.75 -13.55
N VAL A 535 20.15 -3.07 -13.98
CA VAL A 535 20.05 -2.47 -15.32
C VAL A 535 19.72 -0.99 -15.22
N ASP A 536 20.33 -0.19 -16.09
CA ASP A 536 20.00 1.22 -16.32
C ASP A 536 19.68 1.41 -17.82
N PRO A 537 18.44 1.14 -18.25
CA PRO A 537 18.05 1.26 -19.64
C PRO A 537 18.24 2.66 -20.21
N LYS A 538 18.08 3.72 -19.40
CA LYS A 538 18.21 5.11 -19.86
C LYS A 538 19.66 5.46 -20.24
N ALA A 539 20.63 4.97 -19.48
CA ALA A 539 22.05 5.10 -19.85
C ALA A 539 22.53 3.99 -20.80
N GLY A 540 21.69 3.00 -21.08
CA GLY A 540 22.05 1.83 -21.88
C GLY A 540 23.13 0.99 -21.20
N LYS A 541 23.10 0.84 -19.87
CA LYS A 541 24.11 0.11 -19.08
C LYS A 541 23.50 -1.04 -18.29
N PHE A 542 24.29 -2.07 -18.03
CA PHE A 542 23.99 -3.08 -17.03
C PHE A 542 25.22 -3.32 -16.14
N TYR A 543 24.94 -3.81 -14.93
CA TYR A 543 25.90 -4.05 -13.87
C TYR A 543 25.75 -5.49 -13.40
N TRP A 544 26.84 -6.14 -13.01
CA TRP A 544 26.77 -7.49 -12.45
C TRP A 544 27.86 -7.75 -11.41
N THR A 545 27.59 -8.70 -10.52
CA THR A 545 28.59 -9.22 -9.60
C THR A 545 29.26 -10.47 -10.17
N GLN A 546 30.55 -10.61 -9.88
CA GLN A 546 31.22 -11.90 -9.89
C GLN A 546 31.64 -12.26 -8.47
N LYS A 547 31.16 -13.40 -7.99
CA LYS A 547 31.15 -13.74 -6.56
C LYS A 547 32.56 -13.90 -5.96
N GLY A 548 33.43 -14.69 -6.61
CA GLY A 548 34.67 -15.16 -5.99
C GLY A 548 34.43 -16.17 -4.85
N GLY A 549 35.52 -16.66 -4.24
CA GLY A 549 35.42 -17.54 -3.07
C GLY A 549 34.93 -16.81 -1.82
N SER A 550 34.27 -17.52 -0.90
CA SER A 550 33.74 -16.93 0.34
C SER A 550 34.84 -16.28 1.18
N LYS A 551 34.68 -14.97 1.44
CA LYS A 551 35.68 -14.08 2.07
C LYS A 551 37.07 -14.10 1.42
N ALA A 552 37.17 -14.51 0.17
CA ALA A 552 38.47 -14.62 -0.49
C ALA A 552 39.03 -13.25 -0.89
N GLY A 553 38.22 -12.17 -0.81
CA GLY A 553 38.60 -10.87 -1.34
C GLY A 553 38.82 -10.95 -2.85
N GLN A 554 38.02 -11.78 -3.52
CA GLN A 554 38.10 -12.05 -4.96
C GLN A 554 36.82 -11.62 -5.69
N GLY A 555 35.82 -11.17 -4.94
CA GLY A 555 34.57 -10.65 -5.48
C GLY A 555 34.78 -9.35 -6.23
N ARG A 556 34.00 -9.16 -7.29
CA ARG A 556 34.11 -8.02 -8.20
C ARG A 556 32.73 -7.56 -8.66
N ILE A 557 32.64 -6.28 -9.03
CA ILE A 557 31.46 -5.70 -9.68
C ILE A 557 31.92 -5.00 -10.95
N PHE A 558 31.15 -5.21 -12.02
CA PHE A 558 31.45 -4.68 -13.34
C PHE A 558 30.27 -3.91 -13.93
N ARG A 559 30.54 -3.17 -15.00
CA ARG A 559 29.55 -2.52 -15.86
C ARG A 559 29.91 -2.72 -17.34
N ALA A 560 28.90 -2.79 -18.21
CA ALA A 560 29.05 -2.74 -19.67
C ALA A 560 27.82 -2.09 -20.33
N ASN A 561 27.85 -1.85 -21.64
CA ASN A 561 26.68 -1.37 -22.38
C ASN A 561 25.63 -2.49 -22.57
N ILE A 562 24.34 -2.19 -22.46
CA ILE A 562 23.28 -3.16 -22.82
C ILE A 562 23.42 -3.60 -24.28
N GLN A 563 23.71 -2.67 -25.18
CA GLN A 563 24.02 -2.98 -26.56
C GLN A 563 25.49 -3.41 -26.68
N THR A 564 25.72 -4.62 -27.18
CA THR A 564 27.06 -5.09 -27.52
C THR A 564 27.68 -4.19 -28.59
N PRO A 565 28.96 -3.77 -28.45
CA PRO A 565 29.63 -2.96 -29.46
C PRO A 565 29.64 -3.64 -30.85
N SER A 566 29.62 -2.82 -31.89
CA SER A 566 29.54 -3.30 -33.28
C SER A 566 30.74 -4.19 -33.62
N GLY A 567 30.47 -5.41 -34.10
CA GLY A 567 31.50 -6.38 -34.46
C GLY A 567 32.04 -7.23 -33.30
N GLU A 568 31.58 -6.97 -32.07
CA GLU A 568 31.95 -7.74 -30.89
C GLU A 568 30.85 -8.73 -30.49
N THR A 569 31.20 -9.71 -29.66
CA THR A 569 30.29 -10.74 -29.14
C THR A 569 30.19 -10.68 -27.63
N ALA A 570 29.23 -11.40 -27.04
CA ALA A 570 29.08 -11.50 -25.59
C ALA A 570 30.35 -12.00 -24.85
N SER A 571 31.21 -12.77 -25.53
CA SER A 571 32.47 -13.30 -24.99
C SER A 571 33.71 -12.47 -25.31
N SER A 572 33.64 -11.56 -26.28
CA SER A 572 34.78 -10.76 -26.76
C SER A 572 34.62 -9.26 -26.54
N ARG A 573 33.48 -8.84 -25.98
CA ARG A 573 33.15 -7.43 -25.80
C ARG A 573 34.21 -6.69 -24.97
N SER A 574 34.68 -5.56 -25.49
CA SER A 574 35.79 -4.77 -24.96
C SER A 574 35.36 -3.67 -24.00
N ASP A 575 34.06 -3.38 -23.94
CA ASP A 575 33.46 -2.30 -23.16
C ASP A 575 33.17 -2.66 -21.69
N ILE A 576 33.74 -3.76 -21.20
CA ILE A 576 33.63 -4.18 -19.80
C ILE A 576 34.52 -3.31 -18.92
N GLU A 577 33.92 -2.72 -17.89
CA GLU A 577 34.58 -1.89 -16.90
C GLU A 577 34.51 -2.56 -15.52
N LEU A 578 35.66 -2.73 -14.87
CA LEU A 578 35.73 -3.15 -13.46
C LEU A 578 35.50 -1.93 -12.57
N LEU A 579 34.44 -1.96 -11.77
CA LEU A 579 34.10 -0.85 -10.86
C LEU A 579 34.66 -1.09 -9.45
N PHE A 580 34.48 -2.30 -8.93
CA PHE A 580 34.91 -2.66 -7.58
C PHE A 580 35.60 -4.01 -7.60
N ASP A 581 36.72 -4.14 -6.88
CA ASP A 581 37.47 -5.37 -6.69
C ASP A 581 37.67 -5.67 -5.20
N LYS A 582 38.23 -6.85 -4.93
CA LYS A 582 38.57 -7.32 -3.57
C LYS A 582 37.39 -7.35 -2.61
N LEU A 583 36.18 -7.52 -3.14
CA LEU A 583 34.98 -7.66 -2.35
C LEU A 583 34.94 -9.05 -1.69
N PRO A 584 34.31 -9.20 -0.51
CA PRO A 584 34.20 -10.47 0.19
C PRO A 584 33.51 -11.54 -0.66
N GLU A 585 32.26 -11.29 -1.05
CA GLU A 585 31.39 -12.21 -1.80
C GLU A 585 30.12 -11.46 -2.26
N PRO A 586 30.18 -10.60 -3.28
CA PRO A 586 29.05 -9.76 -3.68
C PRO A 586 27.97 -10.60 -4.37
N ILE A 587 26.71 -10.46 -3.92
CA ILE A 587 25.58 -11.29 -4.35
C ILE A 587 24.58 -10.50 -5.17
N ASP A 588 23.64 -9.79 -4.55
CA ASP A 588 22.55 -9.10 -5.23
C ASP A 588 22.92 -7.63 -5.51
N LEU A 589 22.32 -7.04 -6.55
CA LEU A 589 22.55 -5.68 -7.00
C LEU A 589 21.23 -4.94 -7.20
N GLU A 590 21.24 -3.68 -6.81
CA GLU A 590 20.20 -2.70 -7.14
C GLU A 590 20.83 -1.38 -7.59
N TYR A 591 20.17 -0.69 -8.51
CA TYR A 591 20.61 0.59 -9.04
C TYR A 591 19.51 1.64 -8.85
N GLU A 592 19.76 2.67 -8.05
CA GLU A 592 18.86 3.83 -7.93
C GLU A 592 19.23 4.86 -8.99
N GLN A 593 18.30 5.12 -9.91
CA GLN A 593 18.59 5.89 -11.11
C GLN A 593 18.87 7.37 -10.85
N ASP A 594 18.10 8.00 -9.96
CA ASP A 594 18.19 9.44 -9.70
C ASP A 594 19.52 9.84 -9.05
N SER A 595 19.98 9.05 -8.07
CA SER A 595 21.26 9.28 -7.39
C SER A 595 22.44 8.64 -8.11
N LYS A 596 22.18 7.80 -9.11
CA LYS A 596 23.16 6.95 -9.80
C LYS A 596 23.98 6.12 -8.82
N THR A 597 23.31 5.53 -7.84
CA THR A 597 23.94 4.78 -6.75
C THR A 597 23.68 3.29 -6.94
N LEU A 598 24.73 2.50 -6.87
CA LEU A 598 24.67 1.05 -6.85
C LEU A 598 24.64 0.58 -5.39
N TYR A 599 23.76 -0.36 -5.08
CA TYR A 599 23.64 -1.02 -3.79
C TYR A 599 23.86 -2.51 -3.96
N TRP A 600 24.52 -3.16 -3.00
CA TRP A 600 24.72 -4.61 -3.04
C TRP A 600 24.81 -5.24 -1.65
N THR A 601 24.51 -6.53 -1.62
CA THR A 601 24.75 -7.41 -0.48
C THR A 601 26.06 -8.16 -0.66
N ASP A 602 26.83 -8.30 0.42
CA ASP A 602 27.98 -9.20 0.48
C ASP A 602 27.68 -10.36 1.44
N ARG A 603 28.00 -11.59 1.00
CA ARG A 603 28.02 -12.81 1.82
C ARG A 603 29.38 -13.07 2.46
N GLY A 604 29.46 -14.20 3.16
CA GLY A 604 30.63 -14.60 3.92
C GLY A 604 30.63 -13.92 5.28
N GLU A 605 31.45 -14.41 6.18
CA GLU A 605 31.36 -13.96 7.57
C GLU A 605 32.38 -12.89 8.02
N TYR A 606 32.27 -12.51 9.29
CA TYR A 606 32.83 -11.29 9.84
C TYR A 606 34.36 -11.18 9.72
N PRO A 607 34.91 -9.95 9.67
CA PRO A 607 34.20 -8.68 9.71
C PRO A 607 33.73 -8.17 8.34
N LEU A 608 34.29 -8.64 7.22
CA LEU A 608 34.08 -7.95 5.94
C LEU A 608 32.82 -8.39 5.18
N GLY A 609 32.33 -9.62 5.39
CA GLY A 609 31.10 -10.11 4.78
C GLY A 609 29.83 -9.90 5.62
N ASN A 610 28.68 -10.32 5.11
CA ASN A 610 27.36 -10.12 5.70
C ASN A 610 27.06 -8.63 5.92
N THR A 611 27.12 -7.88 4.81
CA THR A 611 26.98 -6.43 4.75
C THR A 611 26.03 -5.96 3.66
N LEU A 612 25.50 -4.75 3.85
CA LEU A 612 24.83 -3.94 2.83
C LEU A 612 25.75 -2.76 2.52
N ASN A 613 26.01 -2.54 1.24
CA ASN A 613 26.94 -1.52 0.78
C ASN A 613 26.29 -0.65 -0.31
N SER A 614 26.86 0.53 -0.53
CA SER A 614 26.48 1.42 -1.62
C SER A 614 27.68 2.18 -2.20
N ALA A 615 27.57 2.63 -3.45
CA ALA A 615 28.55 3.51 -4.08
C ALA A 615 27.92 4.31 -5.23
N HIS A 616 28.30 5.58 -5.37
CA HIS A 616 27.92 6.40 -6.52
C HIS A 616 28.74 5.97 -7.75
N VAL A 617 28.07 5.71 -8.87
CA VAL A 617 28.69 5.21 -10.12
C VAL A 617 28.44 6.14 -11.32
N GLY A 618 27.93 7.35 -11.07
CA GLY A 618 27.64 8.38 -12.07
C GLY A 618 28.85 9.18 -12.55
N GLY A 619 30.03 8.98 -11.95
CA GLY A 619 31.28 9.71 -12.22
C GLY A 619 32.02 10.06 -10.92
N GLY A 620 33.29 10.46 -11.01
CA GLY A 620 34.13 10.78 -9.85
C GLY A 620 34.78 9.57 -9.18
N ASP A 621 35.26 9.74 -7.95
CA ASP A 621 35.97 8.69 -7.21
C ASP A 621 35.00 7.60 -6.72
N LEU A 622 35.26 6.35 -7.12
CA LEU A 622 34.50 5.18 -6.69
C LEU A 622 34.79 4.86 -5.22
N LYS A 623 33.89 5.28 -4.34
CA LYS A 623 33.97 5.04 -2.90
C LYS A 623 32.82 4.16 -2.41
N VAL A 624 33.20 3.05 -1.78
CA VAL A 624 32.26 2.14 -1.10
C VAL A 624 31.86 2.70 0.25
N ASN A 625 30.56 2.75 0.52
CA ASN A 625 29.97 3.10 1.80
C ASN A 625 29.28 1.86 2.40
N LEU A 626 29.73 1.47 3.60
CA LEU A 626 29.13 0.40 4.37
C LEU A 626 27.90 0.92 5.12
N LEU A 627 26.70 0.47 4.75
CA LEU A 627 25.45 0.96 5.29
C LEU A 627 24.97 0.14 6.49
N ALA A 628 25.02 -1.18 6.38
CA ALA A 628 24.59 -2.08 7.45
C ALA A 628 25.40 -3.37 7.48
N ARG A 629 25.38 -4.04 8.63
CA ARG A 629 26.12 -5.28 8.91
C ARG A 629 25.26 -6.24 9.71
N HIS A 630 25.82 -7.41 9.98
CA HIS A 630 25.24 -8.45 10.83
C HIS A 630 24.00 -9.09 10.21
N PHE A 631 24.17 -9.59 9.00
CA PHE A 631 23.21 -10.48 8.33
C PHE A 631 23.63 -11.95 8.49
N HIS A 632 22.72 -12.86 8.15
CA HIS A 632 22.95 -14.30 8.19
C HIS A 632 22.95 -14.87 6.77
N GLU A 633 24.02 -14.59 6.01
CA GLU A 633 24.16 -14.86 4.58
C GLU A 633 23.13 -14.06 3.75
N ALA A 634 23.32 -12.73 3.71
CA ALA A 634 22.45 -11.82 2.94
C ALA A 634 22.42 -12.18 1.46
N ILE A 635 21.23 -12.26 0.87
CA ILE A 635 21.05 -12.50 -0.56
C ILE A 635 20.26 -11.35 -1.14
N GLY A 636 18.93 -11.39 -1.00
CA GLY A 636 18.03 -10.49 -1.72
C GLY A 636 18.15 -9.05 -1.25
N LEU A 637 18.01 -8.13 -2.19
CA LEU A 637 18.06 -6.69 -2.02
C LEU A 637 17.04 -6.03 -2.93
N LYS A 638 16.19 -5.15 -2.37
CA LYS A 638 15.31 -4.27 -3.14
C LYS A 638 15.22 -2.89 -2.53
N ILE A 639 15.30 -1.86 -3.37
CA ILE A 639 15.15 -0.46 -2.98
C ILE A 639 13.70 -0.04 -3.20
N ASP A 640 13.12 0.57 -2.17
CA ASP A 640 11.85 1.29 -2.22
C ASP A 640 12.15 2.78 -2.43
N GLU A 641 12.19 3.22 -3.69
CA GLU A 641 12.48 4.60 -4.02
C GLU A 641 11.39 5.58 -3.56
N VAL A 642 10.15 5.08 -3.41
CA VAL A 642 8.97 5.89 -3.06
C VAL A 642 9.00 6.24 -1.58
N ASN A 643 9.18 5.25 -0.71
CA ASN A 643 9.20 5.44 0.74
C ASN A 643 10.61 5.60 1.31
N LYS A 644 11.64 5.56 0.46
CA LYS A 644 13.05 5.68 0.82
C LYS A 644 13.46 4.63 1.87
N HIS A 645 13.16 3.38 1.56
CA HIS A 645 13.57 2.22 2.34
C HIS A 645 14.40 1.24 1.50
N ILE A 646 15.17 0.39 2.21
CA ILE A 646 15.85 -0.77 1.62
C ILE A 646 15.30 -2.02 2.31
N TYR A 647 15.03 -3.05 1.54
CA TYR A 647 14.61 -4.36 2.02
C TYR A 647 15.66 -5.42 1.69
N ILE A 648 15.93 -6.29 2.65
CA ILE A 648 16.92 -7.38 2.51
C ILE A 648 16.35 -8.68 3.03
N THR A 649 16.71 -9.77 2.40
CA THR A 649 16.47 -11.14 2.85
C THR A 649 17.79 -11.89 3.08
N ASP A 650 17.78 -12.84 4.00
CA ASP A 650 18.94 -13.69 4.27
C ASP A 650 18.57 -15.17 4.47
N LEU A 651 19.57 -16.05 4.37
CA LEU A 651 19.39 -17.49 4.58
C LEU A 651 19.13 -17.85 6.05
N GLY A 652 19.25 -16.90 6.96
CA GLY A 652 18.83 -17.03 8.35
C GLY A 652 17.33 -16.86 8.56
N GLY A 653 16.54 -16.75 7.49
CA GLY A 653 15.09 -16.71 7.56
C GLY A 653 14.54 -15.35 7.98
N THR A 654 15.26 -14.26 7.70
CA THR A 654 14.84 -12.91 8.08
C THR A 654 14.60 -12.00 6.86
N VAL A 655 13.52 -11.21 6.93
CA VAL A 655 13.28 -10.04 6.08
C VAL A 655 13.54 -8.78 6.91
N TYR A 656 14.42 -7.92 6.43
CA TYR A 656 14.79 -6.67 7.07
C TYR A 656 14.27 -5.46 6.30
N ARG A 657 14.09 -4.35 7.03
CA ARG A 657 13.86 -3.01 6.46
C ARG A 657 14.85 -2.01 7.07
N PHE A 658 15.31 -1.08 6.25
CA PHE A 658 16.23 0.01 6.60
C PHE A 658 15.76 1.32 5.99
N LYS A 659 16.25 2.45 6.52
CA LYS A 659 16.34 3.70 5.76
C LYS A 659 17.45 3.62 4.70
N MET A 660 17.40 4.49 3.70
CA MET A 660 18.41 4.54 2.61
C MET A 660 19.86 4.72 3.09
N ASP A 661 20.06 5.30 4.28
CA ASP A 661 21.38 5.49 4.90
C ASP A 661 21.86 4.28 5.72
N GLY A 662 21.10 3.18 5.74
CA GLY A 662 21.39 1.97 6.53
C GLY A 662 20.93 2.04 7.99
N SER A 663 20.42 3.19 8.45
CA SER A 663 19.89 3.33 9.80
C SER A 663 18.52 2.66 9.97
N GLU A 664 18.07 2.55 11.23
CA GLU A 664 16.78 1.94 11.58
C GLU A 664 16.60 0.51 11.04
N LYS A 665 17.67 -0.31 11.09
CA LYS A 665 17.60 -1.76 10.83
C LYS A 665 16.49 -2.39 11.67
N LYS A 666 15.41 -2.83 11.04
CA LYS A 666 14.31 -3.58 11.66
C LYS A 666 14.21 -4.96 11.02
N LYS A 667 14.05 -6.00 11.85
CA LYS A 667 13.54 -7.31 11.41
C LYS A 667 12.02 -7.19 11.34
N ILE A 668 11.45 -7.26 10.14
CA ILE A 668 9.99 -7.14 9.95
C ILE A 668 9.33 -8.51 9.86
N TYR A 669 10.08 -9.54 9.48
CA TYR A 669 9.63 -10.92 9.48
C TYR A 669 10.82 -11.85 9.75
N GLU A 670 10.63 -12.85 10.61
CA GLU A 670 11.68 -13.80 11.01
C GLU A 670 11.05 -15.16 11.27
N THR A 671 11.63 -16.20 10.67
CA THR A 671 11.24 -17.61 10.86
C THR A 671 12.49 -18.49 10.80
N ASP A 672 12.30 -19.80 10.91
CA ASP A 672 13.37 -20.79 10.66
C ASP A 672 13.50 -21.18 9.17
N GLY A 673 12.96 -20.38 8.26
CA GLY A 673 13.08 -20.54 6.80
C GLY A 673 14.45 -20.11 6.27
N ALA A 674 14.62 -20.13 4.94
CA ALA A 674 15.82 -19.60 4.28
C ALA A 674 15.41 -18.75 3.08
N TYR A 675 15.65 -17.44 3.14
CA TYR A 675 15.11 -16.51 2.16
C TYR A 675 16.17 -16.02 1.15
N SER A 676 15.78 -15.98 -0.12
CA SER A 676 16.53 -15.39 -1.24
C SER A 676 15.80 -14.15 -1.77
N GLY A 677 15.83 -13.88 -3.06
CA GLY A 677 15.43 -12.61 -3.69
C GLY A 677 14.14 -11.99 -3.16
N ILE A 678 14.09 -10.66 -3.26
CA ILE A 678 12.97 -9.83 -2.81
C ILE A 678 12.61 -8.79 -3.87
N ALA A 679 11.31 -8.54 -4.03
CA ALA A 679 10.73 -7.58 -4.94
C ALA A 679 9.61 -6.79 -4.25
N LEU A 680 9.29 -5.60 -4.78
CA LEU A 680 8.34 -4.66 -4.21
C LEU A 680 7.32 -4.21 -5.25
N ALA A 681 6.08 -4.05 -4.81
CA ALA A 681 4.97 -3.59 -5.64
C ALA A 681 4.23 -2.43 -4.97
N HIS A 682 4.33 -1.22 -5.53
CA HIS A 682 3.54 -0.07 -5.06
C HIS A 682 2.15 -0.08 -5.70
N LEU A 683 1.14 -0.10 -4.83
CA LEU A 683 -0.26 -0.09 -5.23
C LEU A 683 -0.83 1.31 -5.10
N GLY A 684 -0.14 2.28 -5.71
CA GLY A 684 -0.61 3.67 -5.78
C GLY A 684 -1.89 3.72 -6.56
#